data_AF-A0A9D5UTY8-F1
#
_entry.id   AF-A0A9D5UTY8-F1
#
_cell.length_a   1.000
_cell.length_b   1.000
_cell.length_c   1.000
_cell.angle_alpha   90.00
_cell.angle_beta   90.00
_cell.angle_gamma   90.00
#
_symmetry.space_group_name_H-M   'P 1'
#
loop_
_entity.id
_entity.type
_entity.pdbx_description
1 polymer ?
#
loop_
_entity_poly.entity_id
_entity_poly.type
_entity_poly.pdbx_seq_one_letter_code
_entity_poly.pdbx_strand_id
1 'polypeptide(L)'
;MQPELQRILIIDDEPVYQEILHGLLRHHYHIASADTGQQALALSCSDPQPELILLDIHLPDMDGFSVCRHLKENPATRHIPVIFITGIDQSGHEAAGFAVGAVDYINKPINPAVLAARLHTHLAMAKQRRQLAQQSQYLEEQVQERTRALELAQEALRESMDNLLIIPIAAGVFWLQIPEAGLYILCGCPSEVVKLLMRKGLNTNAVKKGVSFETGPNAILLSDLLIQNGSFANLSEFPVLQMLYRQGMMIPGHPNNTGTKPLLIGSPEQIQAQLGYIHRGNYGLLDRKEIMACGVDETTAEEMMRIKLHFAFGKIRNPTDFIDTLALDDQEREIRHGVTIQRIAFNQFRFQYRGHAAEVNLNLLPDQTYQAPYPLGFHRLKRYYFAVLHTGVGDGWDPDRPSMSSVLMFQGRIYLIDVVPGISKLLSALGIGINELAGVFHTHAHDDHFAGLPELIRTDQRIHYFATPLVRASVAKKFAALLSIDEGKFEQFFAIHDLKFDTWNRIDGLEIMPFYSPHPVENNLLLFRALGEDGYRTYAHWADLTSNEVLDRMAAQGISPSFIAKIKADYLYPADLKKLDIGGGMIHGQAKDFAKDHSKRLILAHLARPLTHEEMTIGSAASFGSVDILISGEQDYRRQRIFCYLRELFPEVDQCELRMLTNGHIVNHNVGAIIRQDTDEDDGFIDLVVAGEYVYREVKSNVCSHLGFGSFLGLRRLYDAAHPDEGVYLAESHGSVLRIPIFMFKIFLQENGLSDIFFNILQTIRFLNRTRLFGERITFTRLFHIAAAMQEVTFLDGVEIPLENPTLWIVVRGEVVLLDAEGVQQEVITDNGFFGEHTYLQLSRPWRFQSRGECQLYRLCLSNLLEAPILHWKLVESCQKRTTLALAG
;
A
#
# COMPACT_ATOMS: atom_id res chain seq x y z
N MET A 1 28.86 12.35 58.67
CA MET A 1 27.80 12.05 59.67
C MET A 1 27.82 10.56 59.92
N GLN A 2 27.84 10.11 61.18
CA GLN A 2 27.54 8.70 61.49
C GLN A 2 26.12 8.40 60.97
N PRO A 3 25.86 7.21 60.40
CA PRO A 3 24.51 6.87 59.96
C PRO A 3 23.58 6.87 61.19
N GLU A 4 22.50 7.64 61.11
CA GLU A 4 21.45 7.64 62.12
C GLU A 4 20.86 6.22 62.16
N LEU A 5 20.91 5.58 63.33
CA LEU A 5 20.43 4.19 63.47
C LEU A 5 18.91 4.18 63.31
N GLN A 6 18.40 3.19 62.57
CA GLN A 6 16.97 3.10 62.31
C GLN A 6 16.19 2.81 63.59
N ARG A 7 15.02 3.42 63.76
CA ARG A 7 14.19 3.28 64.97
C ARG A 7 13.21 2.11 64.83
N ILE A 8 13.26 1.15 65.75
CA ILE A 8 12.31 0.04 65.83
C ILE A 8 11.48 0.20 67.10
N LEU A 9 10.15 0.08 66.98
CA LEU A 9 9.23 0.04 68.10
C LEU A 9 8.84 -1.42 68.39
N ILE A 10 9.10 -1.89 69.59
CA ILE A 10 8.70 -3.20 70.10
C ILE A 10 7.45 -3.01 70.95
N ILE A 11 6.44 -3.84 70.73
CA ILE A 11 5.16 -3.79 71.44
C ILE A 11 4.85 -5.20 71.94
N ASP A 12 4.99 -5.42 73.25
CA ASP A 12 4.81 -6.72 73.90
C ASP A 12 4.54 -6.45 75.40
N ASP A 13 3.57 -7.13 76.01
CA ASP A 13 3.22 -6.91 77.42
C ASP A 13 4.07 -7.74 78.39
N GLU A 14 4.83 -8.70 77.88
CA GLU A 14 5.75 -9.53 78.66
C GLU A 14 7.16 -8.90 78.72
N PRO A 15 7.62 -8.42 79.90
CA PRO A 15 8.91 -7.73 80.02
C PRO A 15 10.12 -8.58 79.56
N VAL A 16 10.03 -9.90 79.73
CA VAL A 16 11.07 -10.86 79.34
C VAL A 16 11.31 -10.83 77.83
N TYR A 17 10.26 -10.77 77.02
CA TYR A 17 10.40 -10.74 75.55
C TYR A 17 10.91 -9.40 75.05
N GLN A 18 10.48 -8.29 75.67
CA GLN A 18 11.06 -6.98 75.38
C GLN A 18 12.55 -6.93 75.70
N GLU A 19 13.00 -7.47 76.85
CA GLU A 19 14.42 -7.52 77.22
C GLU A 19 15.25 -8.35 76.23
N ILE A 20 14.71 -9.51 75.79
CA ILE A 20 15.35 -10.36 74.78
C ILE A 20 15.50 -9.60 73.46
N LEU A 21 14.41 -9.06 72.92
CA LEU A 21 14.42 -8.32 71.65
C LEU A 21 15.30 -7.07 71.72
N HIS A 22 15.22 -6.33 72.82
CA HIS A 22 16.08 -5.17 73.07
C HIS A 22 17.56 -5.59 73.12
N GLY A 23 17.90 -6.68 73.82
CA GLY A 23 19.26 -7.23 73.86
C GLY A 23 19.80 -7.64 72.49
N LEU A 24 18.95 -8.24 71.66
CA LEU A 24 19.30 -8.68 70.30
C LEU A 24 19.48 -7.50 69.32
N LEU A 25 18.69 -6.45 69.45
CA LEU A 25 18.57 -5.40 68.42
C LEU A 25 19.30 -4.08 68.75
N ARG A 26 19.56 -3.78 70.03
CA ARG A 26 20.15 -2.50 70.48
C ARG A 26 21.50 -2.14 69.85
N HIS A 27 22.25 -3.12 69.35
CA HIS A 27 23.56 -2.89 68.74
C HIS A 27 23.47 -2.38 67.29
N HIS A 28 22.29 -2.49 66.66
CA HIS A 28 22.06 -2.14 65.26
C HIS A 28 20.94 -1.11 65.06
N TYR A 29 20.08 -0.90 66.06
CA TYR A 29 18.87 -0.09 65.94
C TYR A 29 18.60 0.73 67.21
N HIS A 30 17.89 1.86 67.06
CA HIS A 30 17.30 2.56 68.19
C HIS A 30 15.98 1.90 68.59
N ILE A 31 15.92 1.36 69.79
CA ILE A 31 14.75 0.61 70.26
C ILE A 31 13.87 1.50 71.14
N ALA A 32 12.57 1.53 70.82
CA ALA A 32 11.53 2.02 71.71
C ALA A 32 10.62 0.83 72.08
N SER A 33 10.04 0.85 73.28
CA SER A 33 9.12 -0.19 73.74
C SER A 33 7.77 0.39 74.15
N ALA A 34 6.72 -0.39 73.98
CA ALA A 34 5.37 -0.10 74.47
C ALA A 34 4.77 -1.36 75.10
N ASP A 35 4.13 -1.20 76.25
CA ASP A 35 3.55 -2.32 77.01
C ASP A 35 2.04 -2.45 76.75
N THR A 36 1.45 -1.47 76.07
CA THR A 36 0.03 -1.42 75.72
C THR A 36 -0.19 -0.91 74.29
N GLY A 37 -1.31 -1.28 73.68
CA GLY A 37 -1.69 -0.85 72.33
C GLY A 37 -1.92 0.66 72.24
N GLN A 38 -2.48 1.29 73.27
CA GLN A 38 -2.61 2.76 73.32
C GLN A 38 -1.25 3.47 73.32
N GLN A 39 -0.29 2.97 74.11
CA GLN A 39 1.06 3.51 74.14
C GLN A 39 1.77 3.31 72.81
N ALA A 40 1.58 2.16 72.17
CA ALA A 40 2.13 1.86 70.85
C ALA A 40 1.66 2.82 69.76
N LEU A 41 0.35 3.11 69.70
CA LEU A 41 -0.20 4.05 68.72
C LEU A 41 0.34 5.48 68.92
N ALA A 42 0.48 5.91 70.18
CA ALA A 42 1.07 7.21 70.51
C ALA A 42 2.54 7.30 70.08
N LEU A 43 3.36 6.29 70.42
CA LEU A 43 4.78 6.25 70.07
C LEU A 43 5.00 6.12 68.55
N SER A 44 4.11 5.43 67.83
CA SER A 44 4.18 5.32 66.36
C SER A 44 3.98 6.65 65.64
N CYS A 45 3.30 7.60 66.28
CA CYS A 45 3.11 8.96 65.76
C CYS A 45 4.13 9.97 66.30
N SER A 46 5.01 9.57 67.21
CA SER A 46 6.03 10.46 67.79
C SER A 46 7.17 10.73 66.81
N ASP A 47 7.82 11.89 66.92
CA ASP A 47 9.03 12.23 66.17
C ASP A 47 10.28 11.88 66.99
N PRO A 48 11.27 11.13 66.45
CA PRO A 48 11.29 10.45 65.15
C PRO A 48 10.37 9.23 65.10
N GLN A 49 9.60 9.05 64.01
CA GLN A 49 8.73 7.88 63.85
C GLN A 49 9.55 6.59 63.76
N PRO A 50 9.00 5.45 64.24
CA PRO A 50 9.63 4.15 64.00
C PRO A 50 9.61 3.81 62.50
N GLU A 51 10.70 3.22 62.01
CA GLU A 51 10.82 2.71 60.66
C GLU A 51 10.35 1.26 60.53
N LEU A 52 10.13 0.57 61.66
CA LEU A 52 9.53 -0.75 61.73
C LEU A 52 8.92 -1.00 63.11
N ILE A 53 7.82 -1.73 63.14
CA ILE A 53 7.11 -2.10 64.37
C ILE A 53 7.12 -3.62 64.52
N LEU A 54 7.58 -4.11 65.67
CA LEU A 54 7.45 -5.49 66.12
C LEU A 54 6.30 -5.54 67.12
N LEU A 55 5.27 -6.34 66.84
CA LEU A 55 3.99 -6.28 67.55
C LEU A 55 3.54 -7.65 68.03
N ASP A 56 3.29 -7.80 69.33
CA ASP A 56 2.56 -8.95 69.86
C ASP A 56 1.04 -8.83 69.61
N ILE A 57 0.38 -9.97 69.53
CA ILE A 57 -1.07 -10.06 69.32
C ILE A 57 -1.81 -9.85 70.65
N HIS A 58 -1.28 -10.36 71.75
CA HIS A 58 -1.87 -10.22 73.07
C HIS A 58 -1.28 -8.98 73.75
N LEU A 59 -2.11 -7.95 73.89
CA LEU A 59 -1.78 -6.79 74.73
C LEU A 59 -2.92 -6.60 75.76
N PRO A 60 -2.63 -5.99 76.92
CA PRO A 60 -3.57 -5.92 78.03
C PRO A 60 -4.81 -5.04 77.77
N ASP A 61 -4.72 -4.08 76.85
CA ASP A 61 -5.76 -3.08 76.58
C ASP A 61 -6.50 -3.27 75.25
N MET A 62 -5.85 -3.84 74.23
CA MET A 62 -6.46 -4.17 72.94
C MET A 62 -5.68 -5.26 72.20
N ASP A 63 -6.35 -5.98 71.30
CA ASP A 63 -5.70 -6.96 70.44
C ASP A 63 -4.72 -6.30 69.44
N GLY A 64 -3.53 -6.88 69.26
CA GLY A 64 -2.51 -6.43 68.32
C GLY A 64 -2.98 -6.37 66.87
N PHE A 65 -3.94 -7.20 66.45
CA PHE A 65 -4.57 -7.03 65.13
C PHE A 65 -5.28 -5.68 65.00
N SER A 66 -5.90 -5.20 66.08
CA SER A 66 -6.53 -3.88 66.13
C SER A 66 -5.49 -2.77 66.06
N VAL A 67 -4.37 -2.88 66.77
CA VAL A 67 -3.26 -1.92 66.69
C VAL A 67 -2.74 -1.81 65.25
N CYS A 68 -2.47 -2.93 64.58
CA CYS A 68 -2.00 -2.94 63.20
C CYS A 68 -3.00 -2.26 62.26
N ARG A 69 -4.31 -2.53 62.40
CA ARG A 69 -5.34 -1.88 61.59
C ARG A 69 -5.34 -0.36 61.75
N HIS A 70 -5.29 0.14 62.99
CA HIS A 70 -5.23 1.58 63.25
C HIS A 70 -3.97 2.22 62.65
N LEU A 71 -2.82 1.54 62.71
CA LEU A 71 -1.59 2.02 62.09
C LEU A 71 -1.69 2.08 60.57
N LYS A 72 -2.36 1.13 59.93
CA LYS A 72 -2.54 1.06 58.47
C LYS A 72 -3.61 1.99 57.92
N GLU A 73 -4.63 2.34 58.72
CA GLU A 73 -5.66 3.31 58.33
C GLU A 73 -5.17 4.76 58.44
N ASN A 74 -4.21 5.04 59.33
CA ASN A 74 -3.67 6.38 59.51
C ASN A 74 -2.63 6.74 58.42
N PRO A 75 -2.85 7.79 57.60
CA PRO A 75 -1.91 8.21 56.54
C PRO A 75 -0.47 8.48 57.02
N ALA A 76 -0.31 8.94 58.27
CA ALA A 76 0.99 9.24 58.87
C ALA A 76 1.79 8.00 59.27
N THR A 77 1.14 6.85 59.49
CA THR A 77 1.80 5.62 59.98
C THR A 77 1.64 4.42 59.04
N ARG A 78 0.73 4.48 58.06
CA ARG A 78 0.41 3.34 57.17
C ARG A 78 1.60 2.75 56.42
N HIS A 79 2.59 3.59 56.17
CA HIS A 79 3.81 3.23 55.45
C HIS A 79 4.82 2.45 56.30
N ILE A 80 4.68 2.46 57.63
CA ILE A 80 5.58 1.77 58.55
C ILE A 80 5.31 0.26 58.51
N PRO A 81 6.29 -0.60 58.18
CA PRO A 81 6.13 -2.04 58.20
C PRO A 81 5.85 -2.55 59.62
N VAL A 82 4.84 -3.42 59.75
CA VAL A 82 4.48 -4.08 61.02
C VAL A 82 4.75 -5.57 60.85
N ILE A 83 5.54 -6.14 61.77
CA ILE A 83 5.83 -7.58 61.85
C ILE A 83 5.23 -8.09 63.14
N PHE A 84 4.36 -9.10 63.05
CA PHE A 84 3.82 -9.75 64.23
C PHE A 84 4.86 -10.69 64.85
N ILE A 85 4.94 -10.73 66.18
CA ILE A 85 5.71 -11.69 66.95
C ILE A 85 4.76 -12.35 67.94
N THR A 86 4.61 -13.68 67.94
CA THR A 86 3.64 -14.34 68.84
C THR A 86 3.98 -15.80 69.14
N GLY A 87 3.49 -16.34 70.26
CA GLY A 87 3.72 -17.71 70.72
C GLY A 87 2.65 -18.74 70.35
N ILE A 88 1.62 -18.37 69.58
CA ILE A 88 0.53 -19.28 69.20
C ILE A 88 0.75 -19.84 67.79
N ASP A 89 0.88 -21.16 67.69
CA ASP A 89 1.00 -21.91 66.44
C ASP A 89 -0.36 -22.48 66.00
N GLN A 90 -1.33 -21.59 65.70
CA GLN A 90 -2.61 -21.97 65.09
C GLN A 90 -2.66 -21.44 63.65
N SER A 91 -3.00 -22.32 62.71
CA SER A 91 -2.99 -22.12 61.25
C SER A 91 -3.98 -21.08 60.69
N GLY A 92 -4.49 -20.16 61.52
CA GLY A 92 -5.38 -19.05 61.10
C GLY A 92 -4.88 -17.64 61.45
N HIS A 93 -3.95 -17.48 62.40
CA HIS A 93 -3.51 -16.15 62.86
C HIS A 93 -2.56 -15.45 61.90
N GLU A 94 -1.74 -16.20 61.16
CA GLU A 94 -0.85 -15.65 60.14
C GLU A 94 -1.65 -15.01 58.98
N ALA A 95 -2.68 -15.71 58.48
CA ALA A 95 -3.58 -15.19 57.46
C ALA A 95 -4.34 -13.94 57.94
N ALA A 96 -4.78 -13.92 59.21
CA ALA A 96 -5.43 -12.76 59.80
C ALA A 96 -4.48 -11.56 59.94
N GLY A 97 -3.21 -11.80 60.29
CA GLY A 97 -2.17 -10.77 60.38
C GLY A 97 -1.88 -10.09 59.04
N PHE A 98 -1.73 -10.89 57.98
CA PHE A 98 -1.59 -10.34 56.63
C PHE A 98 -2.84 -9.59 56.16
N ALA A 99 -4.04 -10.08 56.51
CA ALA A 99 -5.30 -9.43 56.15
C ALA A 99 -5.46 -8.03 56.77
N VAL A 100 -4.89 -7.77 57.96
CA VAL A 100 -4.88 -6.43 58.58
C VAL A 100 -3.68 -5.57 58.20
N GLY A 101 -2.84 -6.05 57.26
CA GLY A 101 -1.78 -5.28 56.63
C GLY A 101 -0.39 -5.42 57.26
N ALA A 102 -0.15 -6.43 58.11
CA ALA A 102 1.21 -6.76 58.50
C ALA A 102 2.03 -7.23 57.28
N VAL A 103 3.34 -7.01 57.32
CA VAL A 103 4.25 -7.38 56.21
C VAL A 103 4.95 -8.71 56.47
N ASP A 104 4.94 -9.20 57.71
CA ASP A 104 5.60 -10.45 58.11
C ASP A 104 5.07 -10.94 59.47
N TYR A 105 5.41 -12.18 59.81
CA TYR A 105 4.93 -12.88 61.00
C TYR A 105 5.97 -13.88 61.56
N ILE A 106 6.42 -13.70 62.80
CA ILE A 106 7.49 -14.49 63.45
C ILE A 106 6.95 -15.25 64.67
N ASN A 107 7.13 -16.57 64.71
CA ASN A 107 6.76 -17.41 65.85
C ASN A 107 7.80 -17.33 66.99
N LYS A 108 7.33 -17.31 68.25
CA LYS A 108 8.14 -17.55 69.46
C LYS A 108 8.36 -19.08 69.61
N PRO A 109 9.56 -19.59 69.96
CA PRO A 109 10.76 -18.85 70.35
C PRO A 109 11.51 -18.21 69.16
N ILE A 110 11.95 -16.98 69.36
CA ILE A 110 12.55 -16.13 68.32
C ILE A 110 13.94 -16.64 67.95
N ASN A 111 14.17 -16.92 66.67
CA ASN A 111 15.51 -17.18 66.14
C ASN A 111 16.21 -15.85 65.78
N PRO A 112 17.31 -15.47 66.45
CA PRO A 112 17.97 -14.18 66.22
C PRO A 112 18.43 -13.95 64.78
N ALA A 113 18.92 -14.99 64.10
CA ALA A 113 19.39 -14.88 62.72
C ALA A 113 18.23 -14.61 61.75
N VAL A 114 17.08 -15.26 61.99
CA VAL A 114 15.87 -15.07 61.16
C VAL A 114 15.26 -13.68 61.40
N LEU A 115 15.18 -13.23 62.65
CA LEU A 115 14.71 -11.89 63.00
C LEU A 115 15.56 -10.81 62.31
N ALA A 116 16.90 -10.91 62.42
CA ALA A 116 17.80 -9.94 61.80
C ALA A 116 17.64 -9.88 60.27
N ALA A 117 17.51 -11.04 59.60
CA ALA A 117 17.28 -11.10 58.17
C ALA A 117 15.96 -10.42 57.76
N ARG A 118 14.86 -10.72 58.46
CA ARG A 118 13.54 -10.12 58.18
C ARG A 118 13.53 -8.61 58.41
N LEU A 119 14.09 -8.15 59.52
CA LEU A 119 14.24 -6.72 59.81
C LEU A 119 15.02 -6.01 58.69
N HIS A 120 16.17 -6.56 58.29
CA HIS A 120 16.98 -6.00 57.21
C HIS A 120 16.21 -5.88 55.89
N THR A 121 15.52 -6.96 55.48
CA THR A 121 14.72 -6.98 54.24
C THR A 121 13.62 -5.92 54.24
N HIS A 122 12.81 -5.84 55.30
CA HIS A 122 11.68 -4.92 55.35
C HIS A 122 12.11 -3.46 55.47
N LEU A 123 13.18 -3.17 56.22
CA LEU A 123 13.76 -1.83 56.31
C LEU A 123 14.36 -1.37 54.96
N ALA A 124 15.06 -2.26 54.25
CA ALA A 124 15.61 -1.96 52.92
C ALA A 124 14.49 -1.67 51.90
N MET A 125 13.42 -2.47 51.90
CA MET A 125 12.26 -2.27 51.03
C MET A 125 11.53 -0.96 51.34
N ALA A 126 11.34 -0.61 52.62
CA ALA A 126 10.72 0.65 53.02
C ALA A 126 11.55 1.86 52.54
N LYS A 127 12.88 1.79 52.68
CA LYS A 127 13.79 2.82 52.18
C LYS A 127 13.73 2.99 50.66
N GLN A 128 13.73 1.90 49.90
CA GLN A 128 13.65 1.92 48.45
C GLN A 128 12.31 2.51 47.95
N ARG A 129 11.19 2.14 48.59
CA ARG A 129 9.87 2.72 48.27
C ARG A 129 9.84 4.23 48.49
N ARG A 130 10.46 4.72 49.57
CA ARG A 130 10.57 6.16 49.85
C ARG A 130 11.40 6.89 48.78
N GLN A 131 12.51 6.31 48.36
CA GLN A 131 13.36 6.87 47.29
C GLN A 131 12.64 6.91 45.94
N LEU A 132 11.94 5.84 45.56
CA LEU A 132 11.16 5.78 44.32
C LEU A 132 10.04 6.82 44.30
N ALA A 133 9.33 7.02 45.42
CA ALA A 133 8.28 8.03 45.52
C ALA A 133 8.84 9.45 45.32
N GLN A 134 10.00 9.75 45.94
CA GLN A 134 10.69 11.04 45.75
C GLN A 134 11.15 11.24 44.30
N GLN A 135 11.66 10.18 43.66
CA GLN A 135 12.11 10.25 42.27
C GLN A 135 10.96 10.40 41.27
N SER A 136 9.82 9.73 41.51
CA SER A 136 8.60 9.90 40.70
C SER A 136 8.11 11.34 40.76
N GLN A 137 8.04 11.91 41.96
CA GLN A 137 7.59 13.29 42.14
C GLN A 137 8.54 14.29 41.44
N TYR A 138 9.85 14.10 41.55
CA TYR A 138 10.83 14.93 40.84
C TYR A 138 10.70 14.83 39.32
N LEU A 139 10.50 13.62 38.79
CA LEU A 139 10.31 13.39 37.35
C LEU A 139 9.00 14.02 36.85
N GLU A 140 7.92 13.93 37.61
CA GLU A 140 6.64 14.55 37.28
C GLU A 140 6.77 16.09 37.20
N GLU A 141 7.48 16.70 38.15
CA GLU A 141 7.78 18.13 38.11
C GLU A 141 8.60 18.51 36.87
N GLN A 142 9.64 17.73 36.53
CA GLN A 142 10.45 17.94 35.33
C GLN A 142 9.67 17.79 34.02
N VAL A 143 8.77 16.81 33.95
CA VAL A 143 7.88 16.62 32.79
C VAL A 143 6.95 17.82 32.66
N GLN A 144 6.33 18.26 33.76
CA GLN A 144 5.41 19.39 33.73
C GLN A 144 6.11 20.70 33.33
N GLU A 145 7.33 20.93 33.82
CA GLU A 145 8.15 22.08 33.47
C GLU A 145 8.56 22.06 31.99
N ARG A 146 9.02 20.92 31.47
CA ARG A 146 9.36 20.76 30.05
C ARG A 146 8.16 20.87 29.12
N THR A 147 7.01 20.29 29.49
CA THR A 147 5.77 20.40 28.72
C THR A 147 5.35 21.86 28.61
N ARG A 148 5.39 22.62 29.71
CA ARG A 148 5.06 24.05 29.70
C ARG A 148 6.03 24.88 28.86
N ALA A 149 7.33 24.57 28.91
CA ALA A 149 8.33 25.23 28.07
C ALA A 149 8.13 24.93 26.58
N LEU A 150 7.74 23.69 26.24
CA LEU A 150 7.40 23.29 24.86
C LEU A 150 6.13 23.97 24.36
N GLU A 151 5.09 24.06 25.19
CA GLU A 151 3.85 24.77 24.86
C GLU A 151 4.12 26.25 24.56
N LEU A 152 4.88 26.93 25.42
CA LEU A 152 5.24 28.34 25.21
C LEU A 152 6.12 28.53 23.95
N ALA A 153 7.05 27.62 23.68
CA ALA A 153 7.87 27.66 22.46
C ALA A 153 7.04 27.39 21.20
N GLN A 154 6.06 26.46 21.26
CA GLN A 154 5.11 26.21 20.18
C GLN A 154 4.19 27.40 19.95
N GLU A 155 3.75 28.08 21.00
CA GLU A 155 2.86 29.23 20.92
C GLU A 155 3.61 30.46 20.36
N ALA A 156 4.85 30.70 20.80
CA ALA A 156 5.72 31.72 20.22
C ALA A 156 6.12 31.43 18.76
N LEU A 157 6.33 30.16 18.40
CA LEU A 157 6.54 29.75 17.01
C LEU A 157 5.27 29.99 16.18
N ARG A 158 4.09 29.67 16.73
CA ARG A 158 2.79 29.83 16.07
C ARG A 158 2.40 31.30 15.91
N GLU A 159 2.79 32.18 16.84
CA GLU A 159 2.64 33.64 16.72
C GLU A 159 3.69 34.26 15.79
N SER A 160 4.85 33.63 15.61
CA SER A 160 5.89 34.07 14.66
C SER A 160 5.68 33.56 13.23
N MET A 161 4.76 32.61 13.00
CA MET A 161 4.50 31.98 11.71
C MET A 161 3.17 32.47 11.12
N ASP A 162 3.20 33.57 10.35
CA ASP A 162 2.15 34.01 9.39
C ASP A 162 1.91 32.99 8.24
N ASN A 163 2.32 31.73 8.41
CA ASN A 163 3.02 31.02 7.36
C ASN A 163 2.11 30.15 6.51
N LEU A 164 1.80 30.67 5.33
CA LEU A 164 1.68 29.85 4.13
C LEU A 164 2.96 29.00 4.02
N LEU A 165 2.86 27.70 4.34
CA LEU A 165 3.98 26.76 4.36
C LEU A 165 3.76 25.66 3.32
N ILE A 166 4.81 25.37 2.54
CA ILE A 166 4.86 24.23 1.62
C ILE A 166 5.85 23.20 2.16
N ILE A 167 5.40 21.96 2.28
CA ILE A 167 6.21 20.80 2.69
C ILE A 167 6.26 19.82 1.52
N PRO A 168 7.43 19.53 0.93
CA PRO A 168 7.55 18.50 -0.10
C PRO A 168 7.36 17.11 0.51
N ILE A 169 6.44 16.33 -0.05
CA ILE A 169 6.10 14.98 0.42
C ILE A 169 6.83 13.92 -0.40
N ALA A 170 6.72 14.03 -1.72
CA ALA A 170 7.37 13.21 -2.73
C ALA A 170 7.57 14.03 -4.01
N ALA A 171 8.23 13.48 -5.02
CA ALA A 171 8.33 14.13 -6.33
C ALA A 171 6.93 14.43 -6.88
N GLY A 172 6.66 15.68 -7.24
CA GLY A 172 5.35 16.13 -7.72
C GLY A 172 4.23 16.14 -6.67
N VAL A 173 4.53 15.95 -5.37
CA VAL A 173 3.53 15.94 -4.28
C VAL A 173 3.95 16.85 -3.14
N PHE A 174 3.08 17.79 -2.78
CA PHE A 174 3.34 18.80 -1.76
C PHE A 174 2.16 18.91 -0.80
N TRP A 175 2.48 19.27 0.43
CA TRP A 175 1.50 19.65 1.44
C TRP A 175 1.58 21.15 1.66
N LEU A 176 0.48 21.84 1.43
CA LEU A 176 0.38 23.27 1.72
C LEU A 176 -0.52 23.47 2.93
N GLN A 177 -0.05 24.21 3.93
CA GLN A 177 -0.85 24.53 5.11
C GLN A 177 -0.89 26.03 5.37
N ILE A 178 -2.09 26.50 5.71
CA ILE A 178 -2.38 27.86 6.15
C ILE A 178 -3.29 27.73 7.39
N PRO A 179 -2.69 27.49 8.58
CA PRO A 179 -3.47 27.20 9.79
C PRO A 179 -4.47 28.30 10.17
N GLU A 180 -4.13 29.58 9.95
CA GLU A 180 -5.03 30.71 10.23
C GLU A 180 -6.30 30.71 9.36
N ALA A 181 -6.18 30.28 8.10
CA ALA A 181 -7.30 30.12 7.19
C ALA A 181 -8.01 28.76 7.38
N GLY A 182 -7.50 27.91 8.27
CA GLY A 182 -7.98 26.54 8.48
C GLY A 182 -7.85 25.67 7.22
N LEU A 183 -6.86 25.95 6.36
CA LEU A 183 -6.74 25.33 5.04
C LEU A 183 -5.50 24.43 4.97
N TYR A 184 -5.71 23.17 4.59
CA TYR A 184 -4.69 22.14 4.48
C TYR A 184 -4.87 21.42 3.14
N ILE A 185 -4.00 21.71 2.18
CA ILE A 185 -4.14 21.30 0.79
C ILE A 185 -3.13 20.21 0.47
N LEU A 186 -3.64 19.08 -0.01
CA LEU A 186 -2.81 18.08 -0.69
C LEU A 186 -2.64 18.49 -2.15
N CYS A 187 -1.43 18.85 -2.56
CA CYS A 187 -1.10 19.22 -3.93
C CYS A 187 -0.45 18.04 -4.65
N GLY A 188 -1.13 17.50 -5.67
CA GLY A 188 -0.78 16.23 -6.31
C GLY A 188 -1.31 15.03 -5.53
N CYS A 189 -1.93 14.07 -6.21
CA CYS A 189 -2.69 13.00 -5.58
C CYS A 189 -2.42 11.63 -6.22
N PRO A 190 -1.16 11.15 -6.26
CA PRO A 190 -0.85 9.83 -6.82
C PRO A 190 -1.36 8.70 -5.93
N SER A 191 -1.21 7.47 -6.40
CA SER A 191 -1.48 6.26 -5.61
C SER A 191 -0.69 6.27 -4.30
N GLU A 192 -1.25 5.64 -3.25
CA GLU A 192 -0.63 5.50 -1.93
C GLU A 192 -0.34 6.81 -1.16
N VAL A 193 -0.83 7.96 -1.63
CA VAL A 193 -0.53 9.27 -1.02
C VAL A 193 -0.98 9.37 0.43
N VAL A 194 -2.10 8.73 0.81
CA VAL A 194 -2.57 8.71 2.21
C VAL A 194 -1.54 8.06 3.13
N LYS A 195 -0.97 6.92 2.72
CA LYS A 195 0.07 6.22 3.48
C LYS A 195 1.35 7.05 3.58
N LEU A 196 1.71 7.79 2.52
CA LEU A 196 2.81 8.76 2.57
C LEU A 196 2.56 9.89 3.58
N LEU A 197 1.34 10.44 3.62
CA LEU A 197 0.96 11.47 4.60
C LEU A 197 1.03 10.95 6.04
N MET A 198 0.58 9.71 6.29
CA MET A 198 0.70 9.04 7.59
C MET A 198 2.18 8.91 8.00
N ARG A 199 3.06 8.43 7.11
CA ARG A 199 4.50 8.30 7.40
C ARG A 199 5.20 9.62 7.64
N LYS A 200 4.71 10.71 7.03
CA LYS A 200 5.21 12.07 7.25
C LYS A 200 4.62 12.73 8.51
N GLY A 201 3.71 12.05 9.23
CA GLY A 201 3.07 12.58 10.42
C GLY A 201 2.06 13.71 10.15
N LEU A 202 1.52 13.77 8.93
CA LEU A 202 0.51 14.77 8.54
C LEU A 202 -0.93 14.25 8.79
N ASN A 203 -1.10 12.93 8.68
CA ASN A 203 -2.31 12.23 9.13
C ASN A 203 -2.00 11.56 10.47
N THR A 204 -2.49 12.15 11.56
CA THR A 204 -2.23 11.68 12.94
C THR A 204 -3.52 11.61 13.74
N ASN A 205 -3.57 10.74 14.75
CA ASN A 205 -4.71 10.69 15.65
C ASN A 205 -4.77 11.95 16.52
N ALA A 206 -5.94 12.58 16.56
CA ALA A 206 -6.24 13.74 17.38
C ALA A 206 -7.56 13.53 18.12
N VAL A 207 -7.76 14.29 19.20
CA VAL A 207 -8.99 14.25 20.00
C VAL A 207 -9.58 15.65 20.08
N LYS A 208 -10.87 15.77 19.76
CA LYS A 208 -11.62 17.04 19.88
C LYS A 208 -12.95 16.74 20.55
N LYS A 209 -13.25 17.46 21.64
CA LYS A 209 -14.47 17.25 22.45
C LYS A 209 -14.71 15.77 22.83
N GLY A 210 -13.64 15.03 23.16
CA GLY A 210 -13.70 13.62 23.56
C GLY A 210 -13.90 12.61 22.43
N VAL A 211 -13.97 13.05 21.17
CA VAL A 211 -14.04 12.17 19.99
C VAL A 211 -12.66 12.08 19.34
N SER A 212 -12.19 10.85 19.12
CA SER A 212 -10.95 10.57 18.39
C SER A 212 -11.21 10.61 16.88
N PHE A 213 -10.33 11.26 16.14
CA PHE A 213 -10.37 11.36 14.68
C PHE A 213 -8.95 11.49 14.13
N GLU A 214 -8.79 11.40 12.82
CA GLU A 214 -7.50 11.60 12.16
C GLU A 214 -7.37 13.03 11.63
N THR A 215 -6.19 13.66 11.72
CA THR A 215 -5.89 14.90 10.99
C THR A 215 -5.64 14.62 9.52
N GLY A 216 -5.59 15.64 8.67
CA GLY A 216 -5.28 15.46 7.27
C GLY A 216 -5.68 16.66 6.42
N PRO A 217 -5.61 16.52 5.08
CA PRO A 217 -5.96 17.60 4.18
C PRO A 217 -7.47 17.86 4.25
N ASN A 218 -7.92 19.05 3.87
CA ASN A 218 -9.33 19.37 3.65
C ASN A 218 -9.62 19.92 2.24
N ALA A 219 -8.57 20.02 1.42
CA ALA A 219 -8.65 20.30 0.00
C ALA A 219 -7.59 19.47 -0.77
N ILE A 220 -7.85 19.22 -2.05
CA ILE A 220 -6.93 18.55 -2.97
C ILE A 220 -6.76 19.42 -4.20
N LEU A 221 -5.51 19.76 -4.54
CA LEU A 221 -5.15 20.31 -5.84
C LEU A 221 -4.73 19.17 -6.76
N LEU A 222 -5.55 18.93 -7.79
CA LEU A 222 -5.33 17.92 -8.83
C LEU A 222 -4.25 18.38 -9.81
N SER A 223 -3.44 17.43 -10.26
CA SER A 223 -2.49 17.62 -11.37
C SER A 223 -3.25 17.87 -12.66
N ASP A 224 -2.73 18.74 -13.52
CA ASP A 224 -3.28 18.94 -14.88
C ASP A 224 -3.08 17.69 -15.76
N LEU A 225 -2.03 16.91 -15.45
CA LEU A 225 -1.77 15.62 -16.06
C LEU A 225 -2.47 14.51 -15.29
N LEU A 226 -3.18 13.63 -15.99
CA LEU A 226 -3.72 12.42 -15.40
C LEU A 226 -2.61 11.40 -15.04
N ILE A 227 -1.58 11.31 -15.88
CA ILE A 227 -0.46 10.38 -15.74
C ILE A 227 0.84 11.14 -15.96
N GLN A 228 1.84 10.82 -15.15
CA GLN A 228 3.20 11.34 -15.24
C GLN A 228 4.18 10.18 -15.16
N ASN A 229 5.09 10.07 -16.13
CA ASN A 229 6.10 9.01 -16.23
C ASN A 229 5.53 7.59 -16.00
N GLY A 230 4.37 7.31 -16.60
CA GLY A 230 3.72 6.00 -16.52
C GLY A 230 3.04 5.70 -15.17
N SER A 231 2.85 6.70 -14.30
CA SER A 231 2.10 6.57 -13.04
C SER A 231 0.99 7.60 -12.97
N PHE A 232 -0.17 7.22 -12.43
CA PHE A 232 -1.30 8.14 -12.26
C PHE A 232 -1.00 9.20 -11.21
N ALA A 233 -1.37 10.45 -11.53
CA ALA A 233 -1.15 11.61 -10.68
C ALA A 233 -2.40 12.06 -9.92
N ASN A 234 -3.60 11.59 -10.32
CA ASN A 234 -4.89 11.92 -9.73
C ASN A 234 -5.70 10.66 -9.38
N LEU A 235 -5.66 10.26 -8.11
CA LEU A 235 -6.43 9.17 -7.50
C LEU A 235 -6.99 9.65 -6.15
N SER A 236 -8.10 10.39 -6.20
CA SER A 236 -8.59 11.19 -5.06
C SER A 236 -9.56 10.48 -4.12
N GLU A 237 -10.01 9.26 -4.44
CA GLU A 237 -11.00 8.54 -3.63
C GLU A 237 -10.54 8.32 -2.19
N PHE A 238 -9.38 7.70 -1.96
CA PHE A 238 -8.89 7.47 -0.60
C PHE A 238 -8.66 8.74 0.21
N PRO A 239 -7.99 9.79 -0.31
CA PRO A 239 -7.90 11.07 0.39
C PRO A 239 -9.26 11.67 0.74
N VAL A 240 -10.25 11.59 -0.16
CA VAL A 240 -11.61 12.08 0.12
C VAL A 240 -12.30 11.23 1.18
N LEU A 241 -12.21 9.88 1.12
CA LEU A 241 -12.79 9.00 2.14
C LEU A 241 -12.14 9.21 3.51
N GLN A 242 -10.85 9.52 3.54
CA GLN A 242 -10.14 9.90 4.75
C GLN A 242 -10.76 11.17 5.36
N MET A 243 -11.00 12.22 4.57
CA MET A 243 -11.67 13.45 5.00
C MET A 243 -13.09 13.19 5.53
N LEU A 244 -13.89 12.44 4.78
CA LEU A 244 -15.30 12.22 5.10
C LEU A 244 -15.47 11.37 6.36
N TYR A 245 -14.73 10.26 6.48
CA TYR A 245 -14.95 9.23 7.50
C TYR A 245 -13.90 9.24 8.61
N ARG A 246 -12.59 9.34 8.31
CA ARG A 246 -11.54 9.28 9.34
C ARG A 246 -11.33 10.61 10.06
N GLN A 247 -11.50 11.74 9.37
CA GLN A 247 -11.58 13.06 10.02
C GLN A 247 -12.99 13.38 10.54
N GLY A 248 -14.00 12.64 10.07
CA GLY A 248 -15.40 12.75 10.46
C GLY A 248 -16.10 14.01 9.94
N MET A 249 -15.75 14.51 8.75
CA MET A 249 -16.41 15.68 8.13
C MET A 249 -17.86 15.38 7.70
N MET A 250 -18.20 14.11 7.41
CA MET A 250 -19.55 13.71 7.01
C MET A 250 -20.35 13.05 8.15
N ILE A 251 -19.68 12.60 9.22
CA ILE A 251 -20.31 11.83 10.30
C ILE A 251 -21.26 12.73 11.12
N PRO A 252 -22.57 12.42 11.22
CA PRO A 252 -23.51 13.23 11.99
C PRO A 252 -23.10 13.36 13.47
N GLY A 253 -23.13 14.58 14.01
CA GLY A 253 -22.77 14.85 15.41
C GLY A 253 -21.27 14.85 15.71
N HIS A 254 -20.41 14.54 14.73
CA HIS A 254 -18.96 14.58 14.88
C HIS A 254 -18.45 16.04 15.00
N PRO A 255 -17.48 16.35 15.88
CA PRO A 255 -17.00 17.72 16.11
C PRO A 255 -16.35 18.41 14.91
N ASN A 256 -16.01 17.67 13.86
CA ASN A 256 -15.48 18.20 12.59
C ASN A 256 -16.53 18.28 11.48
N ASN A 257 -17.73 17.73 11.70
CA ASN A 257 -18.85 17.96 10.80
C ASN A 257 -19.43 19.35 11.07
N THR A 258 -18.80 20.36 10.46
CA THR A 258 -19.15 21.78 10.58
C THR A 258 -20.04 22.26 9.43
N GLY A 259 -20.41 21.36 8.51
CA GLY A 259 -21.05 21.69 7.24
C GLY A 259 -20.07 22.04 6.12
N THR A 260 -18.79 22.28 6.43
CA THR A 260 -17.74 22.46 5.41
C THR A 260 -17.40 21.13 4.75
N LYS A 261 -17.42 21.11 3.41
CA LYS A 261 -17.09 19.93 2.62
C LYS A 261 -15.61 19.90 2.23
N PRO A 262 -15.04 18.71 1.97
CA PRO A 262 -13.83 18.56 1.18
C PRO A 262 -13.89 19.36 -0.12
N LEU A 263 -12.75 19.91 -0.56
CA LEU A 263 -12.67 20.71 -1.79
C LEU A 263 -11.74 20.06 -2.81
N LEU A 264 -12.21 19.87 -4.05
CA LEU A 264 -11.38 19.51 -5.20
C LEU A 264 -11.08 20.73 -6.06
N ILE A 265 -9.80 20.98 -6.30
CA ILE A 265 -9.29 22.12 -7.07
C ILE A 265 -8.54 21.57 -8.29
N GLY A 266 -8.80 22.07 -9.49
CA GLY A 266 -8.13 21.58 -10.71
C GLY A 266 -8.81 22.05 -11.99
N SER A 267 -8.41 21.48 -13.14
CA SER A 267 -9.13 21.74 -14.39
C SER A 267 -10.56 21.17 -14.32
N PRO A 268 -11.53 21.74 -15.05
CA PRO A 268 -12.90 21.22 -15.11
C PRO A 268 -12.96 19.73 -15.45
N GLU A 269 -12.13 19.28 -16.39
CA GLU A 269 -12.07 17.90 -16.86
C GLU A 269 -11.55 16.96 -15.76
N GLN A 270 -10.47 17.35 -15.06
CA GLN A 270 -9.92 16.56 -13.96
C GLN A 270 -10.88 16.48 -12.77
N ILE A 271 -11.56 17.58 -12.45
CA ILE A 271 -12.59 17.60 -11.40
C ILE A 271 -13.72 16.63 -11.76
N GLN A 272 -14.24 16.71 -12.99
CA GLN A 272 -15.34 15.84 -13.42
C GLN A 272 -14.92 14.35 -13.42
N ALA A 273 -13.72 14.05 -13.91
CA ALA A 273 -13.16 12.69 -13.88
C ALA A 273 -13.09 12.14 -12.45
N GLN A 274 -12.56 12.92 -11.51
CA GLN A 274 -12.40 12.52 -10.12
C GLN A 274 -13.74 12.41 -9.37
N LEU A 275 -14.72 13.29 -9.64
CA LEU A 275 -16.07 13.12 -9.09
C LEU A 275 -16.71 11.82 -9.59
N GLY A 276 -16.61 11.52 -10.88
CA GLY A 276 -17.10 10.26 -11.46
C GLY A 276 -16.40 9.04 -10.88
N TYR A 277 -15.07 9.13 -10.72
CA TYR A 277 -14.24 8.12 -10.10
C TYR A 277 -14.68 7.80 -8.67
N ILE A 278 -14.81 8.82 -7.82
CA ILE A 278 -15.28 8.70 -6.43
C ILE A 278 -16.70 8.13 -6.37
N HIS A 279 -17.59 8.56 -7.28
CA HIS A 279 -18.97 8.05 -7.30
C HIS A 279 -19.02 6.55 -7.56
N ARG A 280 -18.24 6.08 -8.56
CA ARG A 280 -18.14 4.66 -8.90
C ARG A 280 -17.34 3.88 -7.86
N GLY A 281 -16.38 4.50 -7.17
CA GLY A 281 -15.69 3.92 -6.03
C GLY A 281 -16.58 3.66 -4.83
N ASN A 282 -17.49 4.60 -4.52
CA ASN A 282 -18.40 4.46 -3.39
C ASN A 282 -19.56 3.50 -3.64
N TYR A 283 -20.02 3.42 -4.90
CA TYR A 283 -21.31 2.79 -5.20
C TYR A 283 -21.30 1.86 -6.42
N GLY A 284 -20.23 1.76 -7.20
CA GLY A 284 -20.17 0.83 -8.33
C GLY A 284 -21.30 1.03 -9.35
N LEU A 285 -22.17 0.02 -9.50
CA LEU A 285 -23.42 0.14 -10.27
C LEU A 285 -24.48 0.91 -9.48
N LEU A 286 -25.10 1.90 -10.12
CA LEU A 286 -25.90 2.92 -9.44
C LEU A 286 -27.39 2.59 -9.34
N ASP A 287 -27.89 1.73 -10.22
CA ASP A 287 -29.31 1.40 -10.26
C ASP A 287 -29.57 -0.03 -10.75
N ARG A 288 -30.84 -0.44 -10.62
CA ARG A 288 -31.28 -1.78 -11.03
C ARG A 288 -31.09 -2.04 -12.53
N LYS A 289 -31.16 -1.01 -13.39
CA LYS A 289 -30.99 -1.21 -14.84
C LYS A 289 -29.55 -1.57 -15.15
N GLU A 290 -28.58 -0.93 -14.50
CA GLU A 290 -27.17 -1.30 -14.63
C GLU A 290 -26.91 -2.74 -14.14
N ILE A 291 -27.51 -3.15 -13.02
CA ILE A 291 -27.40 -4.53 -12.51
C ILE A 291 -28.02 -5.55 -13.48
N MET A 292 -29.24 -5.28 -13.98
CA MET A 292 -29.93 -6.16 -14.93
C MET A 292 -29.22 -6.27 -16.27
N ALA A 293 -28.55 -5.20 -16.72
CA ALA A 293 -27.72 -5.22 -17.93
C ALA A 293 -26.55 -6.22 -17.84
N CYS A 294 -26.17 -6.63 -16.63
CA CYS A 294 -25.15 -7.65 -16.38
C CYS A 294 -25.69 -9.10 -16.44
N GLY A 295 -26.97 -9.28 -16.81
CA GLY A 295 -27.60 -10.60 -16.92
C GLY A 295 -28.21 -11.14 -15.63
N VAL A 296 -28.43 -10.28 -14.62
CA VAL A 296 -29.11 -10.61 -13.37
C VAL A 296 -30.62 -10.42 -13.55
N ASP A 297 -31.43 -11.35 -13.04
CA ASP A 297 -32.89 -11.24 -13.09
C ASP A 297 -33.41 -10.12 -12.18
N GLU A 298 -34.63 -9.64 -12.44
CA GLU A 298 -35.20 -8.49 -11.74
C GLU A 298 -35.35 -8.71 -10.22
N THR A 299 -35.66 -9.93 -9.78
CA THR A 299 -35.87 -10.23 -8.35
C THR A 299 -34.54 -10.13 -7.61
N THR A 300 -33.51 -10.80 -8.15
CA THR A 300 -32.15 -10.75 -7.59
C THR A 300 -31.58 -9.33 -7.65
N ALA A 301 -31.81 -8.60 -8.74
CA ALA A 301 -31.35 -7.21 -8.88
C ALA A 301 -32.01 -6.28 -7.85
N GLU A 302 -33.27 -6.51 -7.49
CA GLU A 302 -33.94 -5.75 -6.42
C GLU A 302 -33.33 -6.04 -5.05
N GLU A 303 -33.02 -7.31 -4.73
CA GLU A 303 -32.34 -7.68 -3.49
C GLU A 303 -30.92 -7.07 -3.40
N MET A 304 -30.15 -7.14 -4.48
CA MET A 304 -28.82 -6.51 -4.56
C MET A 304 -28.91 -4.99 -4.37
N MET A 305 -29.94 -4.33 -4.92
CA MET A 305 -30.14 -2.90 -4.72
C MET A 305 -30.50 -2.57 -3.26
N ARG A 306 -31.28 -3.41 -2.57
CA ARG A 306 -31.56 -3.23 -1.14
C ARG A 306 -30.29 -3.34 -0.30
N ILE A 307 -29.42 -4.31 -0.61
CA ILE A 307 -28.09 -4.45 0.03
C ILE A 307 -27.25 -3.19 -0.22
N LYS A 308 -27.19 -2.70 -1.46
CA LYS A 308 -26.44 -1.48 -1.78
C LYS A 308 -26.97 -0.26 -1.03
N LEU A 309 -28.29 -0.10 -0.96
CA LEU A 309 -28.92 0.97 -0.19
C LEU A 309 -28.67 0.86 1.31
N HIS A 310 -28.54 -0.35 1.87
CA HIS A 310 -28.12 -0.54 3.25
C HIS A 310 -26.76 0.10 3.50
N PHE A 311 -25.77 -0.21 2.67
CA PHE A 311 -24.42 0.39 2.76
C PHE A 311 -24.41 1.90 2.46
N ALA A 312 -25.30 2.37 1.58
CA ALA A 312 -25.45 3.78 1.25
C ALA A 312 -26.36 4.57 2.21
N PHE A 313 -26.69 4.02 3.39
CA PHE A 313 -27.57 4.66 4.38
C PHE A 313 -28.93 5.11 3.80
N GLY A 314 -29.51 4.27 2.96
CA GLY A 314 -30.81 4.44 2.32
C GLY A 314 -30.81 5.27 1.04
N LYS A 315 -29.69 5.93 0.67
CA LYS A 315 -29.64 6.76 -0.53
C LYS A 315 -28.23 6.87 -1.12
N ILE A 316 -28.11 6.55 -2.41
CA ILE A 316 -26.94 6.89 -3.23
C ILE A 316 -26.93 8.40 -3.45
N ARG A 317 -25.83 9.06 -3.04
CA ARG A 317 -25.67 10.52 -3.11
C ARG A 317 -24.78 10.90 -4.28
N ASN A 318 -25.04 12.06 -4.87
CA ASN A 318 -24.14 12.60 -5.87
C ASN A 318 -22.87 13.14 -5.17
N PRO A 319 -21.66 12.97 -5.73
CA PRO A 319 -20.44 13.53 -5.14
C PRO A 319 -20.53 15.01 -4.77
N THR A 320 -21.23 15.82 -5.56
CA THR A 320 -21.40 17.26 -5.29
C THR A 320 -22.24 17.54 -4.04
N ASP A 321 -23.02 16.58 -3.56
CA ASP A 321 -23.74 16.67 -2.29
C ASP A 321 -22.77 16.76 -1.11
N PHE A 322 -21.52 16.29 -1.26
CA PHE A 322 -20.55 16.18 -0.17
C PHE A 322 -19.11 16.59 -0.51
N ILE A 323 -18.86 17.04 -1.73
CA ILE A 323 -17.56 17.58 -2.18
C ILE A 323 -17.84 18.92 -2.86
N ASP A 324 -17.13 19.96 -2.43
CA ASP A 324 -17.08 21.24 -3.14
C ASP A 324 -16.03 21.18 -4.25
N THR A 325 -16.19 22.00 -5.28
CA THR A 325 -15.24 22.08 -6.39
C THR A 325 -14.84 23.50 -6.70
N LEU A 326 -13.60 23.68 -7.14
CA LEU A 326 -13.07 24.94 -7.66
C LEU A 326 -12.36 24.67 -8.98
N ALA A 327 -13.04 25.00 -10.08
CA ALA A 327 -12.44 24.95 -11.41
C ALA A 327 -11.42 26.08 -11.57
N LEU A 328 -10.21 25.72 -11.99
CA LEU A 328 -9.13 26.65 -12.26
C LEU A 328 -9.01 26.95 -13.75
N ASP A 329 -8.87 28.24 -14.05
CA ASP A 329 -8.36 28.79 -15.30
C ASP A 329 -7.01 29.49 -15.02
N ASP A 330 -6.54 30.36 -15.94
CA ASP A 330 -5.32 31.14 -15.77
C ASP A 330 -5.52 32.40 -14.89
N GLN A 331 -6.76 32.66 -14.45
CA GLN A 331 -7.07 33.79 -13.58
C GLN A 331 -6.88 33.40 -12.12
N GLU A 332 -6.64 34.42 -11.29
CA GLU A 332 -6.60 34.24 -9.85
C GLU A 332 -8.01 33.97 -9.31
N ARG A 333 -8.15 32.92 -8.50
CA ARG A 333 -9.40 32.49 -7.88
C ARG A 333 -9.23 32.38 -6.37
N GLU A 334 -10.25 32.79 -5.62
CA GLU A 334 -10.27 32.57 -4.16
C GLU A 334 -10.64 31.10 -3.85
N ILE A 335 -9.87 30.48 -2.96
CA ILE A 335 -10.17 29.15 -2.42
C ILE A 335 -11.16 29.29 -1.26
N ARG A 336 -10.68 29.77 -0.11
CA ARG A 336 -11.45 30.04 1.12
C ARG A 336 -10.69 31.05 2.00
N HIS A 337 -11.43 31.88 2.73
CA HIS A 337 -10.91 32.77 3.78
C HIS A 337 -9.75 33.69 3.32
N GLY A 338 -9.83 34.22 2.09
CA GLY A 338 -8.82 35.13 1.54
C GLY A 338 -7.55 34.46 1.00
N VAL A 339 -7.50 33.13 0.93
CA VAL A 339 -6.44 32.40 0.22
C VAL A 339 -6.79 32.36 -1.26
N THR A 340 -5.89 32.81 -2.14
CA THR A 340 -6.06 32.74 -3.59
C THR A 340 -5.11 31.73 -4.23
N ILE A 341 -5.47 31.26 -5.41
CA ILE A 341 -4.66 30.39 -6.27
C ILE A 341 -4.74 30.88 -7.71
N GLN A 342 -3.63 30.78 -8.43
CA GLN A 342 -3.53 31.04 -9.85
C GLN A 342 -2.68 29.96 -10.53
N ARG A 343 -3.12 29.48 -11.69
CA ARG A 343 -2.28 28.67 -12.59
C ARG A 343 -1.29 29.61 -13.30
N ILE A 344 0.01 29.42 -13.07
CA ILE A 344 1.07 30.29 -13.63
C ILE A 344 1.79 29.65 -14.82
N ALA A 345 1.76 28.32 -14.91
CA ALA A 345 2.20 27.54 -16.06
C ALA A 345 1.51 26.17 -16.01
N PHE A 346 1.71 25.35 -17.05
CA PHE A 346 1.14 24.00 -17.10
C PHE A 346 1.59 23.17 -15.89
N ASN A 347 0.62 22.71 -15.09
CA ASN A 347 0.83 21.95 -13.86
C ASN A 347 1.68 22.69 -12.80
N GLN A 348 1.67 24.03 -12.82
CA GLN A 348 2.35 24.91 -11.86
C GLN A 348 1.41 25.99 -11.34
N PHE A 349 1.37 26.14 -10.02
CA PHE A 349 0.36 26.93 -9.32
C PHE A 349 1.01 27.86 -8.29
N ARG A 350 0.50 29.09 -8.20
CA ARG A 350 0.88 30.08 -7.20
C ARG A 350 -0.27 30.29 -6.23
N PHE A 351 0.00 30.19 -4.94
CA PHE A 351 -0.91 30.49 -3.84
C PHE A 351 -0.55 31.82 -3.21
N GLN A 352 -1.54 32.61 -2.79
CA GLN A 352 -1.30 33.85 -2.04
C GLN A 352 -2.18 33.95 -0.79
N TYR A 353 -1.61 34.50 0.28
CA TYR A 353 -2.32 34.81 1.52
C TYR A 353 -1.64 35.98 2.25
N ARG A 354 -2.40 37.04 2.56
CA ARG A 354 -1.91 38.23 3.30
C ARG A 354 -0.57 38.80 2.80
N GLY A 355 -0.40 38.87 1.48
CA GLY A 355 0.82 39.41 0.84
C GLY A 355 1.99 38.43 0.72
N HIS A 356 1.87 37.21 1.24
CA HIS A 356 2.83 36.12 1.01
C HIS A 356 2.39 35.27 -0.17
N ALA A 357 3.34 34.83 -0.99
CA ALA A 357 3.09 33.93 -2.11
C ALA A 357 3.97 32.68 -2.02
N ALA A 358 3.45 31.54 -2.47
CA ALA A 358 4.28 30.35 -2.67
C ALA A 358 3.82 29.54 -3.88
N GLU A 359 4.76 28.83 -4.48
CA GLU A 359 4.57 28.15 -5.76
C GLU A 359 4.76 26.65 -5.60
N VAL A 360 3.92 25.90 -6.30
CA VAL A 360 3.95 24.44 -6.35
C VAL A 360 4.05 24.00 -7.80
N ASN A 361 5.07 23.19 -8.12
CA ASN A 361 5.26 22.57 -9.42
C ASN A 361 5.03 21.05 -9.31
N LEU A 362 3.94 20.56 -9.89
CA LEU A 362 3.56 19.15 -9.81
C LEU A 362 4.20 18.27 -10.89
N ASN A 363 5.02 18.83 -11.77
CA ASN A 363 5.68 18.08 -12.85
C ASN A 363 6.81 17.18 -12.32
N LEU A 364 6.83 15.92 -12.74
CA LEU A 364 7.96 15.00 -12.54
C LEU A 364 9.06 15.22 -13.60
N LEU A 365 10.32 15.09 -13.19
CA LEU A 365 11.44 14.97 -14.14
C LEU A 365 11.40 13.60 -14.85
N PRO A 366 11.94 13.43 -16.07
CA PRO A 366 11.78 12.20 -16.88
C PRO A 366 12.16 10.87 -16.19
N ASP A 367 13.08 10.91 -15.23
CA ASP A 367 13.59 9.77 -14.47
C ASP A 367 12.91 9.58 -13.10
N GLN A 368 12.04 10.51 -12.70
CA GLN A 368 11.33 10.45 -11.44
C GLN A 368 10.06 9.60 -11.54
N THR A 369 9.82 8.80 -10.51
CA THR A 369 8.55 8.09 -10.29
C THR A 369 8.09 8.33 -8.87
N TYR A 370 6.78 8.23 -8.61
CA TYR A 370 6.29 8.24 -7.23
C TYR A 370 6.92 7.06 -6.49
N GLN A 371 7.32 7.23 -5.23
CA GLN A 371 7.97 6.15 -4.46
C GLN A 371 6.93 5.27 -3.74
N ALA A 372 7.29 4.04 -3.36
CA ALA A 372 6.43 3.23 -2.49
C ALA A 372 6.50 3.78 -1.05
N PRO A 373 5.37 3.85 -0.31
CA PRO A 373 5.39 4.32 1.07
C PRO A 373 6.07 3.32 2.01
N TYR A 374 6.14 2.02 1.68
CA TYR A 374 6.72 0.98 2.51
C TYR A 374 7.94 0.32 1.85
N PRO A 375 8.86 -0.26 2.64
CA PRO A 375 9.96 -1.05 2.10
C PRO A 375 9.43 -2.36 1.49
N LEU A 376 9.89 -2.69 0.29
CA LEU A 376 9.64 -3.98 -0.34
C LEU A 376 10.92 -4.80 -0.32
N GLY A 377 10.85 -5.99 0.27
CA GLY A 377 11.95 -6.96 0.16
C GLY A 377 12.04 -7.47 -1.28
N PHE A 378 13.25 -7.60 -1.82
CA PHE A 378 13.42 -8.22 -3.13
C PHE A 378 13.38 -9.74 -3.00
N HIS A 379 12.53 -10.40 -3.79
CA HIS A 379 12.35 -11.85 -3.78
C HIS A 379 12.67 -12.44 -5.15
N ARG A 380 13.31 -13.61 -5.16
CA ARG A 380 13.51 -14.40 -6.37
C ARG A 380 12.37 -15.38 -6.53
N LEU A 381 11.62 -15.24 -7.62
CA LEU A 381 10.48 -16.11 -7.88
C LEU A 381 10.87 -17.41 -8.57
N LYS A 382 10.55 -18.54 -7.93
CA LYS A 382 10.50 -19.85 -8.61
C LYS A 382 9.11 -20.04 -9.23
N ARG A 383 9.05 -20.67 -10.42
CA ARG A 383 7.79 -21.01 -11.09
C ARG A 383 7.31 -22.39 -10.65
N TYR A 384 6.11 -22.45 -10.07
CA TYR A 384 5.49 -23.68 -9.57
C TYR A 384 4.28 -24.10 -10.42
N TYR A 385 3.79 -25.34 -10.22
CA TYR A 385 2.60 -25.83 -10.91
C TYR A 385 1.32 -25.18 -10.39
N PHE A 386 1.07 -25.21 -9.08
CA PHE A 386 -0.06 -24.48 -8.47
C PHE A 386 0.38 -23.92 -7.13
N ALA A 387 0.52 -22.60 -7.05
CA ALA A 387 1.02 -21.92 -5.84
C ALA A 387 0.43 -20.52 -5.71
N VAL A 388 0.39 -20.02 -4.47
CA VAL A 388 -0.07 -18.67 -4.14
C VAL A 388 1.09 -17.91 -3.52
N LEU A 389 1.44 -16.79 -4.12
CA LEU A 389 2.41 -15.83 -3.61
C LEU A 389 1.64 -14.67 -2.96
N HIS A 390 1.96 -14.36 -1.70
CA HIS A 390 1.28 -13.30 -0.95
C HIS A 390 1.96 -11.95 -1.20
N THR A 391 1.24 -11.05 -1.86
CA THR A 391 1.76 -9.74 -2.29
C THR A 391 1.30 -8.59 -1.40
N GLY A 392 0.29 -8.80 -0.56
CA GLY A 392 -0.12 -7.83 0.45
C GLY A 392 -1.12 -8.42 1.45
N VAL A 393 -1.17 -7.82 2.63
CA VAL A 393 -2.08 -8.20 3.74
C VAL A 393 -2.59 -6.98 4.51
N GLY A 394 -2.14 -5.78 4.18
CA GLY A 394 -2.67 -4.54 4.75
C GLY A 394 -4.05 -4.23 4.19
N ASP A 395 -4.76 -3.33 4.86
CA ASP A 395 -5.89 -2.64 4.25
C ASP A 395 -5.39 -1.41 3.44
N GLY A 396 -6.32 -0.63 2.88
CA GLY A 396 -6.00 0.64 2.23
C GLY A 396 -5.32 1.71 3.12
N TRP A 397 -5.26 1.50 4.44
CA TRP A 397 -4.79 2.47 5.43
C TRP A 397 -3.50 2.03 6.15
N ASP A 398 -2.95 0.86 5.84
CA ASP A 398 -1.72 0.36 6.43
C ASP A 398 -0.49 1.08 5.82
N PRO A 399 0.26 1.89 6.60
CA PRO A 399 1.40 2.63 6.09
C PRO A 399 2.65 1.75 5.83
N ASP A 400 2.67 0.53 6.37
CA ASP A 400 3.84 -0.34 6.41
C ASP A 400 3.74 -1.54 5.46
N ARG A 401 2.53 -1.86 4.98
CA ARG A 401 2.29 -3.05 4.14
C ARG A 401 1.45 -2.73 2.90
N PRO A 402 1.66 -3.46 1.78
CA PRO A 402 0.79 -3.39 0.63
C PRO A 402 -0.62 -3.89 0.97
N SER A 403 -1.62 -3.32 0.29
CA SER A 403 -3.02 -3.73 0.39
C SER A 403 -3.20 -5.20 -0.01
N MET A 404 -4.23 -5.84 0.53
CA MET A 404 -4.51 -7.25 0.35
C MET A 404 -4.58 -7.64 -1.14
N SER A 405 -3.68 -8.51 -1.56
CA SER A 405 -3.66 -9.09 -2.92
C SER A 405 -2.87 -10.38 -2.95
N SER A 406 -2.95 -11.10 -4.06
CA SER A 406 -2.16 -12.32 -4.28
C SER A 406 -1.71 -12.45 -5.72
N VAL A 407 -0.60 -13.16 -5.92
CA VAL A 407 -0.20 -13.70 -7.21
C VAL A 407 -0.50 -15.20 -7.20
N LEU A 408 -1.33 -15.65 -8.15
CA LEU A 408 -1.59 -17.06 -8.39
C LEU A 408 -0.68 -17.58 -9.49
N MET A 409 0.00 -18.69 -9.23
CA MET A 409 0.76 -19.40 -10.24
C MET A 409 0.02 -20.65 -10.67
N PHE A 410 -0.13 -20.84 -11.98
CA PHE A 410 -0.61 -22.08 -12.56
C PHE A 410 0.23 -22.47 -13.77
N GLN A 411 0.83 -23.66 -13.76
CA GLN A 411 1.76 -24.16 -14.79
C GLN A 411 2.84 -23.13 -15.16
N GLY A 412 3.40 -22.47 -14.14
CA GLY A 412 4.41 -21.41 -14.27
C GLY A 412 3.94 -20.06 -14.83
N ARG A 413 2.68 -19.96 -15.27
CA ARG A 413 2.03 -18.67 -15.62
C ARG A 413 1.68 -17.90 -14.36
N ILE A 414 1.69 -16.57 -14.45
CA ILE A 414 1.42 -15.66 -13.34
C ILE A 414 0.09 -14.96 -13.58
N TYR A 415 -0.80 -15.05 -12.60
CA TYR A 415 -2.06 -14.32 -12.57
C TYR A 415 -2.09 -13.43 -11.32
N LEU A 416 -2.60 -12.21 -11.45
CA LEU A 416 -2.90 -11.36 -10.30
C LEU A 416 -4.30 -11.66 -9.79
N ILE A 417 -4.47 -11.60 -8.47
CA ILE A 417 -5.78 -11.52 -7.83
C ILE A 417 -5.82 -10.16 -7.16
N ASP A 418 -6.66 -9.29 -7.73
CA ASP A 418 -6.71 -7.84 -7.53
C ASP A 418 -5.44 -7.09 -7.94
N VAL A 419 -5.60 -5.80 -8.27
CA VAL A 419 -4.53 -4.94 -8.77
C VAL A 419 -4.41 -3.70 -7.88
N VAL A 420 -3.69 -3.89 -6.80
CA VAL A 420 -3.52 -2.91 -5.72
C VAL A 420 -2.67 -1.71 -6.17
N PRO A 421 -2.77 -0.56 -5.48
CA PRO A 421 -1.96 0.61 -5.78
C PRO A 421 -0.44 0.31 -5.80
N GLY A 422 0.29 0.85 -6.78
CA GLY A 422 1.75 0.66 -6.88
C GLY A 422 2.18 -0.71 -7.37
N ILE A 423 1.32 -1.40 -8.13
CA ILE A 423 1.54 -2.78 -8.61
C ILE A 423 2.87 -2.94 -9.36
N SER A 424 3.31 -1.95 -10.15
CA SER A 424 4.57 -2.07 -10.89
C SER A 424 5.78 -2.26 -9.96
N LYS A 425 5.78 -1.63 -8.78
CA LYS A 425 6.88 -1.76 -7.81
C LYS A 425 6.82 -3.10 -7.09
N LEU A 426 5.61 -3.58 -6.78
CA LEU A 426 5.39 -4.90 -6.18
C LEU A 426 5.90 -6.00 -7.10
N LEU A 427 5.54 -5.96 -8.39
CA LEU A 427 6.00 -6.93 -9.37
C LEU A 427 7.53 -6.92 -9.52
N SER A 428 8.13 -5.73 -9.65
CA SER A 428 9.58 -5.59 -9.75
C SER A 428 10.30 -6.12 -8.49
N ALA A 429 9.77 -5.83 -7.29
CA ALA A 429 10.30 -6.40 -6.04
C ALA A 429 10.22 -7.94 -5.99
N LEU A 430 9.21 -8.54 -6.62
CA LEU A 430 9.04 -9.99 -6.71
C LEU A 430 9.81 -10.64 -7.86
N GLY A 431 10.52 -9.86 -8.68
CA GLY A 431 11.22 -10.36 -9.87
C GLY A 431 10.28 -10.78 -11.00
N ILE A 432 9.13 -10.10 -11.12
CA ILE A 432 8.13 -10.32 -12.17
C ILE A 432 8.10 -9.08 -13.06
N GLY A 433 8.38 -9.23 -14.35
CA GLY A 433 8.13 -8.16 -15.32
C GLY A 433 6.63 -8.02 -15.64
N ILE A 434 6.17 -6.81 -15.93
CA ILE A 434 4.74 -6.56 -16.21
C ILE A 434 4.22 -7.36 -17.42
N ASN A 435 5.05 -7.59 -18.44
CA ASN A 435 4.72 -8.41 -19.62
C ASN A 435 4.79 -9.92 -19.34
N GLU A 436 5.04 -10.33 -18.09
CA GLU A 436 4.97 -11.72 -17.66
C GLU A 436 3.61 -12.16 -17.12
N LEU A 437 2.69 -11.22 -16.96
CA LEU A 437 1.34 -11.47 -16.49
C LEU A 437 0.52 -12.18 -17.58
N ALA A 438 -0.05 -13.33 -17.22
CA ALA A 438 -1.00 -14.06 -18.06
C ALA A 438 -2.43 -13.52 -17.89
N GLY A 439 -2.77 -12.96 -16.73
CA GLY A 439 -4.10 -12.43 -16.49
C GLY A 439 -4.30 -11.79 -15.12
N VAL A 440 -5.47 -11.20 -14.94
CA VAL A 440 -5.95 -10.62 -13.68
C VAL A 440 -7.32 -11.22 -13.37
N PHE A 441 -7.46 -11.75 -12.16
CA PHE A 441 -8.75 -12.04 -11.56
C PHE A 441 -9.11 -10.87 -10.64
N HIS A 442 -10.28 -10.27 -10.81
CA HIS A 442 -10.68 -9.11 -10.02
C HIS A 442 -11.89 -9.44 -9.13
N THR A 443 -11.81 -9.04 -7.86
CA THR A 443 -12.86 -9.27 -6.87
C THR A 443 -13.86 -8.13 -6.83
N HIS A 444 -13.41 -6.87 -6.78
CA HIS A 444 -14.25 -5.68 -6.67
C HIS A 444 -13.49 -4.38 -7.01
N ALA A 445 -14.17 -3.23 -6.96
CA ALA A 445 -13.68 -1.96 -7.52
C ALA A 445 -13.18 -0.92 -6.49
N HIS A 446 -12.91 -1.26 -5.23
CA HIS A 446 -12.34 -0.29 -4.28
C HIS A 446 -10.88 0.03 -4.62
N ASP A 447 -10.43 1.24 -4.27
CA ASP A 447 -9.09 1.75 -4.62
C ASP A 447 -7.92 0.86 -4.19
N ASP A 448 -8.01 0.23 -3.02
CA ASP A 448 -7.00 -0.70 -2.51
C ASP A 448 -6.92 -2.01 -3.30
N HIS A 449 -7.90 -2.31 -4.15
CA HIS A 449 -7.92 -3.47 -5.05
C HIS A 449 -7.89 -3.09 -6.55
N PHE A 450 -8.21 -1.83 -6.88
CA PHE A 450 -8.36 -1.33 -8.24
C PHE A 450 -7.24 -0.40 -8.71
N ALA A 451 -6.65 0.43 -7.84
CA ALA A 451 -5.90 1.60 -8.30
C ALA A 451 -4.58 1.29 -9.02
N GLY A 452 -4.12 0.03 -9.01
CA GLY A 452 -3.02 -0.43 -9.86
C GLY A 452 -3.46 -0.91 -11.24
N LEU A 453 -4.74 -1.21 -11.47
CA LEU A 453 -5.27 -1.65 -12.78
C LEU A 453 -4.90 -0.68 -13.91
N PRO A 454 -4.97 0.66 -13.71
CA PRO A 454 -4.53 1.60 -14.73
C PRO A 454 -3.03 1.54 -15.05
N GLU A 455 -2.16 1.07 -14.15
CA GLU A 455 -0.73 0.84 -14.47
C GLU A 455 -0.54 -0.31 -15.46
N LEU A 456 -1.48 -1.26 -15.52
CA LEU A 456 -1.43 -2.42 -16.43
C LEU A 456 -1.68 -2.04 -17.90
N ILE A 457 -2.17 -0.84 -18.21
CA ILE A 457 -2.22 -0.35 -19.60
C ILE A 457 -0.82 -0.17 -20.21
N ARG A 458 0.25 -0.31 -19.41
CA ARG A 458 1.64 -0.24 -19.88
C ARG A 458 2.16 -1.57 -20.43
N THR A 459 1.32 -2.59 -20.55
CA THR A 459 1.70 -3.79 -21.28
C THR A 459 1.63 -3.57 -22.79
N ASP A 460 2.41 -4.36 -23.52
CA ASP A 460 2.44 -4.35 -24.98
C ASP A 460 1.48 -5.36 -25.63
N GLN A 461 0.73 -6.07 -24.79
CA GLN A 461 -0.38 -6.96 -25.14
C GLN A 461 -1.54 -6.76 -24.16
N ARG A 462 -2.76 -7.04 -24.59
CA ARG A 462 -3.93 -7.02 -23.70
C ARG A 462 -3.83 -8.15 -22.69
N ILE A 463 -3.86 -7.80 -21.41
CA ILE A 463 -3.88 -8.80 -20.33
C ILE A 463 -5.28 -9.42 -20.27
N HIS A 464 -5.35 -10.73 -20.07
CA HIS A 464 -6.63 -11.41 -19.84
C HIS A 464 -7.25 -10.94 -18.52
N TYR A 465 -8.49 -10.48 -18.57
CA TYR A 465 -9.21 -9.95 -17.42
C TYR A 465 -10.41 -10.84 -17.11
N PHE A 466 -10.40 -11.42 -15.91
CA PHE A 466 -11.37 -12.40 -15.44
C PHE A 466 -12.17 -11.81 -14.28
N ALA A 467 -13.47 -11.66 -14.46
CA ALA A 467 -14.37 -11.21 -13.40
C ALA A 467 -15.80 -11.66 -13.71
N THR A 468 -16.70 -11.57 -12.74
CA THR A 468 -18.13 -11.72 -13.02
C THR A 468 -18.64 -10.47 -13.78
N PRO A 469 -19.72 -10.58 -14.59
CA PRO A 469 -20.25 -9.44 -15.34
C PRO A 469 -20.54 -8.19 -14.48
N LEU A 470 -21.01 -8.40 -13.24
CA LEU A 470 -21.27 -7.33 -12.26
C LEU A 470 -19.99 -6.57 -11.91
N VAL A 471 -18.95 -7.29 -11.49
CA VAL A 471 -17.66 -6.72 -11.10
C VAL A 471 -16.99 -6.07 -12.31
N ARG A 472 -17.00 -6.73 -13.48
CA ARG A 472 -16.48 -6.16 -14.72
C ARG A 472 -17.16 -4.83 -15.06
N ALA A 473 -18.48 -4.76 -15.04
CA ALA A 473 -19.21 -3.55 -15.41
C ALA A 473 -18.89 -2.40 -14.44
N SER A 474 -18.84 -2.70 -13.13
CA SER A 474 -18.49 -1.74 -12.09
C SER A 474 -17.07 -1.20 -12.26
N VAL A 475 -16.09 -2.09 -12.44
CA VAL A 475 -14.68 -1.75 -12.70
C VAL A 475 -14.53 -0.96 -14.00
N ALA A 476 -15.16 -1.38 -15.10
CA ALA A 476 -15.07 -0.70 -16.39
C ALA A 476 -15.61 0.73 -16.31
N LYS A 477 -16.72 0.95 -15.59
CA LYS A 477 -17.30 2.27 -15.35
C LYS A 477 -16.39 3.16 -14.51
N LYS A 478 -15.80 2.61 -13.44
CA LYS A 478 -14.83 3.33 -12.60
C LYS A 478 -13.57 3.70 -13.40
N PHE A 479 -13.06 2.76 -14.18
CA PHE A 479 -11.90 2.95 -15.06
C PHE A 479 -12.15 4.00 -16.15
N ALA A 480 -13.30 3.95 -16.80
CA ALA A 480 -13.71 4.92 -17.81
C ALA A 480 -13.84 6.33 -17.22
N ALA A 481 -14.41 6.46 -16.02
CA ALA A 481 -14.51 7.73 -15.31
C ALA A 481 -13.13 8.30 -14.95
N LEU A 482 -12.20 7.46 -14.47
CA LEU A 482 -10.83 7.88 -14.15
C LEU A 482 -10.07 8.40 -15.37
N LEU A 483 -10.22 7.71 -16.51
CA LEU A 483 -9.53 8.04 -17.75
C LEU A 483 -10.25 9.10 -18.61
N SER A 484 -11.46 9.51 -18.24
CA SER A 484 -12.34 10.33 -19.08
C SER A 484 -12.54 9.75 -20.48
N ILE A 485 -12.76 8.43 -20.56
CA ILE A 485 -13.01 7.72 -21.81
C ILE A 485 -14.39 7.04 -21.80
N ASP A 486 -14.82 6.57 -22.96
CA ASP A 486 -16.04 5.75 -23.07
C ASP A 486 -15.87 4.37 -22.42
N GLU A 487 -16.93 3.87 -21.78
CA GLU A 487 -16.95 2.58 -21.08
C GLU A 487 -16.59 1.41 -22.01
N GLY A 488 -17.01 1.45 -23.28
CA GLY A 488 -16.72 0.42 -24.27
C GLY A 488 -15.25 0.31 -24.65
N LYS A 489 -14.41 1.30 -24.29
CA LYS A 489 -12.97 1.23 -24.52
C LYS A 489 -12.23 0.32 -23.55
N PHE A 490 -12.87 -0.15 -22.47
CA PHE A 490 -12.23 -1.08 -21.52
C PHE A 490 -11.67 -2.35 -22.20
N GLU A 491 -12.41 -2.90 -23.17
CA GLU A 491 -12.02 -4.09 -23.95
C GLU A 491 -10.86 -3.84 -24.92
N GLN A 492 -10.51 -2.57 -25.16
CA GLN A 492 -9.33 -2.20 -25.95
C GLN A 492 -8.03 -2.38 -25.16
N PHE A 493 -8.10 -2.33 -23.83
CA PHE A 493 -6.94 -2.50 -22.94
C PHE A 493 -6.83 -3.93 -22.41
N PHE A 494 -7.96 -4.62 -22.21
CA PHE A 494 -8.01 -5.93 -21.58
C PHE A 494 -8.77 -6.95 -22.43
N ALA A 495 -8.29 -8.19 -22.46
CA ALA A 495 -9.00 -9.30 -23.08
C ALA A 495 -10.01 -9.85 -22.07
N ILE A 496 -11.29 -9.53 -22.24
CA ILE A 496 -12.34 -9.80 -21.24
C ILE A 496 -12.79 -11.27 -21.26
N HIS A 497 -12.94 -11.85 -20.07
CA HIS A 497 -13.50 -13.19 -19.84
C HIS A 497 -14.47 -13.16 -18.66
N ASP A 498 -15.76 -13.27 -18.95
CA ASP A 498 -16.80 -13.28 -17.92
C ASP A 498 -16.89 -14.63 -17.19
N LEU A 499 -16.88 -14.59 -15.86
CA LEU A 499 -17.06 -15.74 -14.99
C LEU A 499 -18.51 -15.85 -14.52
N LYS A 500 -19.02 -17.09 -14.47
CA LYS A 500 -20.36 -17.38 -13.96
C LYS A 500 -20.33 -17.70 -12.47
N PHE A 501 -21.19 -17.07 -11.68
CA PHE A 501 -21.39 -17.36 -10.26
C PHE A 501 -21.76 -18.82 -10.02
N ASP A 502 -21.36 -19.33 -8.84
CA ASP A 502 -21.77 -20.64 -8.30
C ASP A 502 -21.48 -21.83 -9.24
N THR A 503 -20.55 -21.66 -10.19
CA THR A 503 -20.18 -22.69 -11.16
C THR A 503 -18.67 -22.70 -11.39
N TRP A 504 -18.12 -23.87 -11.70
CA TRP A 504 -16.71 -24.01 -12.07
C TRP A 504 -16.49 -23.54 -13.50
N ASN A 505 -15.80 -22.40 -13.64
CA ASN A 505 -15.32 -21.84 -14.89
C ASN A 505 -13.93 -22.42 -15.18
N ARG A 506 -13.67 -22.88 -16.41
CA ARG A 506 -12.41 -23.54 -16.77
C ARG A 506 -11.57 -22.64 -17.68
N ILE A 507 -10.35 -22.34 -17.25
CA ILE A 507 -9.42 -21.42 -17.92
C ILE A 507 -8.09 -22.15 -18.08
N ASP A 508 -7.78 -22.62 -19.28
CA ASP A 508 -6.52 -23.31 -19.60
C ASP A 508 -6.13 -24.45 -18.62
N GLY A 509 -7.13 -25.13 -18.04
CA GLY A 509 -6.94 -26.21 -17.08
C GLY A 509 -7.02 -25.82 -15.60
N LEU A 510 -7.01 -24.52 -15.28
CA LEU A 510 -7.38 -24.00 -13.96
C LEU A 510 -8.90 -23.91 -13.84
N GLU A 511 -9.46 -24.26 -12.69
CA GLU A 511 -10.90 -24.14 -12.43
C GLU A 511 -11.16 -23.08 -11.35
N ILE A 512 -12.13 -22.20 -11.60
CA ILE A 512 -12.46 -21.05 -10.75
C ILE A 512 -13.95 -20.97 -10.54
N MET A 513 -14.39 -20.81 -9.29
CA MET A 513 -15.78 -20.61 -8.93
C MET A 513 -15.92 -19.30 -8.14
N PRO A 514 -16.59 -18.29 -8.70
CA PRO A 514 -16.90 -17.07 -7.98
C PRO A 514 -18.16 -17.22 -7.13
N PHE A 515 -18.13 -16.68 -5.91
CA PHE A 515 -19.28 -16.54 -5.01
C PHE A 515 -19.66 -15.08 -4.84
N TYR A 516 -20.95 -14.77 -4.74
CA TYR A 516 -21.41 -13.42 -4.46
C TYR A 516 -21.10 -13.03 -3.00
N SER A 517 -20.62 -11.80 -2.79
CA SER A 517 -20.44 -11.22 -1.45
C SER A 517 -21.14 -9.86 -1.38
N PRO A 518 -22.03 -9.62 -0.40
CA PRO A 518 -22.58 -8.29 -0.15
C PRO A 518 -21.47 -7.28 0.10
N HIS A 519 -21.55 -6.12 -0.57
CA HIS A 519 -20.60 -5.02 -0.40
C HIS A 519 -21.17 -3.71 -1.02
N PRO A 520 -20.67 -2.50 -0.71
CA PRO A 520 -21.16 -1.24 -1.31
C PRO A 520 -20.98 -1.21 -2.84
N VAL A 521 -19.88 -1.77 -3.33
CA VAL A 521 -19.62 -2.02 -4.75
C VAL A 521 -19.80 -3.50 -5.07
N GLU A 522 -19.93 -3.85 -6.34
CA GLU A 522 -20.07 -5.24 -6.77
C GLU A 522 -18.85 -6.04 -6.33
N ASN A 523 -19.06 -7.16 -5.62
CA ASN A 523 -17.98 -8.00 -5.10
C ASN A 523 -18.25 -9.50 -5.36
N ASN A 524 -17.18 -10.22 -5.69
CA ASN A 524 -17.16 -11.68 -5.71
C ASN A 524 -15.93 -12.27 -5.01
N LEU A 525 -16.13 -13.36 -4.27
CA LEU A 525 -15.06 -14.18 -3.70
C LEU A 525 -14.62 -15.23 -4.72
N LEU A 526 -13.34 -15.58 -4.76
CA LEU A 526 -12.80 -16.44 -5.82
C LEU A 526 -12.19 -17.73 -5.27
N LEU A 527 -12.82 -18.87 -5.58
CA LEU A 527 -12.32 -20.20 -5.26
C LEU A 527 -11.63 -20.81 -6.48
N PHE A 528 -10.36 -21.13 -6.35
CA PHE A 528 -9.54 -21.77 -7.37
C PHE A 528 -9.31 -23.23 -7.03
N ARG A 529 -9.22 -24.10 -8.04
CA ARG A 529 -8.71 -25.45 -7.87
C ARG A 529 -7.93 -25.95 -9.07
N ALA A 530 -6.98 -26.83 -8.79
CA ALA A 530 -6.22 -27.56 -9.78
C ALA A 530 -6.12 -29.03 -9.36
N LEU A 531 -6.08 -29.93 -10.34
CA LEU A 531 -5.95 -31.36 -10.09
C LEU A 531 -4.47 -31.70 -9.85
N GLY A 532 -4.17 -32.29 -8.69
CA GLY A 532 -2.86 -32.85 -8.34
C GLY A 532 -2.90 -34.38 -8.19
N GLU A 533 -1.80 -34.96 -7.70
CA GLU A 533 -1.64 -36.42 -7.57
C GLU A 533 -2.71 -37.07 -6.67
N ASP A 534 -3.01 -36.44 -5.52
CA ASP A 534 -4.01 -36.93 -4.55
C ASP A 534 -5.41 -36.31 -4.74
N GLY A 535 -5.69 -35.77 -5.93
CA GLY A 535 -6.94 -35.07 -6.25
C GLY A 535 -6.82 -33.56 -6.23
N TYR A 536 -7.94 -32.87 -6.11
CA TYR A 536 -7.99 -31.42 -6.23
C TYR A 536 -7.34 -30.71 -5.04
N ARG A 537 -6.51 -29.70 -5.35
CA ARG A 537 -6.03 -28.72 -4.39
C ARG A 537 -6.72 -27.39 -4.63
N THR A 538 -7.04 -26.69 -3.56
CA THR A 538 -7.94 -25.53 -3.57
C THR A 538 -7.34 -24.30 -2.90
N TYR A 539 -7.58 -23.13 -3.48
CA TYR A 539 -7.25 -21.84 -2.91
C TYR A 539 -8.47 -20.93 -2.90
N ALA A 540 -8.80 -20.37 -1.74
CA ALA A 540 -9.89 -19.44 -1.54
C ALA A 540 -9.35 -18.02 -1.26
N HIS A 541 -9.70 -17.04 -2.11
CA HIS A 541 -9.33 -15.63 -1.93
C HIS A 541 -10.55 -14.76 -1.62
N TRP A 542 -10.84 -14.58 -0.32
CA TRP A 542 -12.05 -13.89 0.15
C TRP A 542 -11.70 -12.45 0.55
N ALA A 543 -11.71 -11.54 -0.44
CA ALA A 543 -11.52 -10.10 -0.23
C ALA A 543 -12.87 -9.39 0.03
N ASP A 544 -12.89 -8.38 0.91
CA ASP A 544 -14.05 -7.53 1.19
C ASP A 544 -15.32 -8.34 1.57
N LEU A 545 -15.16 -9.21 2.57
CA LEU A 545 -16.25 -10.00 3.16
C LEU A 545 -17.17 -9.13 4.01
N THR A 546 -18.46 -9.44 4.10
CA THR A 546 -19.33 -8.80 5.10
C THR A 546 -19.46 -9.67 6.35
N SER A 547 -19.19 -9.13 7.53
CA SER A 547 -19.32 -9.90 8.79
C SER A 547 -20.74 -10.48 9.02
N ASN A 548 -20.82 -11.60 9.74
CA ASN A 548 -22.10 -12.25 10.06
C ASN A 548 -23.07 -11.31 10.77
N GLU A 549 -22.57 -10.44 11.64
CA GLU A 549 -23.35 -9.45 12.37
C GLU A 549 -24.03 -8.43 11.43
N VAL A 550 -23.31 -7.96 10.41
CA VAL A 550 -23.88 -7.07 9.38
C VAL A 550 -24.92 -7.82 8.56
N LEU A 551 -24.63 -9.06 8.15
CA LEU A 551 -25.57 -9.90 7.41
C LEU A 551 -26.87 -10.16 8.20
N ASP A 552 -26.78 -10.38 9.50
CA ASP A 552 -27.96 -10.57 10.37
C ASP A 552 -28.79 -9.29 10.50
N ARG A 553 -28.14 -8.11 10.57
CA ARG A 553 -28.83 -6.82 10.54
C ARG A 553 -29.55 -6.59 9.21
N MET A 554 -28.93 -6.97 8.10
CA MET A 554 -29.54 -6.92 6.77
C MET A 554 -30.78 -7.81 6.68
N ALA A 555 -30.72 -9.04 7.19
CA ALA A 555 -31.88 -9.93 7.25
C ALA A 555 -33.02 -9.33 8.08
N ALA A 556 -32.71 -8.71 9.22
CA ALA A 556 -33.69 -8.02 10.06
C ALA A 556 -34.33 -6.80 9.37
N GLN A 557 -33.67 -6.22 8.36
CA GLN A 557 -34.16 -5.08 7.57
C GLN A 557 -34.90 -5.49 6.29
N GLY A 558 -35.25 -6.78 6.14
CA GLY A 558 -36.10 -7.27 5.06
C GLY A 558 -35.35 -7.77 3.82
N ILE A 559 -34.04 -8.00 3.90
CA ILE A 559 -33.30 -8.81 2.92
C ILE A 559 -33.60 -10.29 3.19
N SER A 560 -33.74 -11.11 2.14
CA SER A 560 -34.16 -12.50 2.25
C SER A 560 -33.28 -13.32 3.20
N PRO A 561 -33.85 -13.95 4.25
CA PRO A 561 -33.09 -14.80 5.16
C PRO A 561 -32.45 -16.01 4.48
N SER A 562 -33.09 -16.58 3.44
CA SER A 562 -32.50 -17.70 2.69
C SER A 562 -31.31 -17.26 1.83
N PHE A 563 -31.35 -16.04 1.31
CA PHE A 563 -30.24 -15.45 0.57
C PHE A 563 -29.02 -15.21 1.48
N ILE A 564 -29.25 -14.62 2.66
CA ILE A 564 -28.21 -14.44 3.69
C ILE A 564 -27.65 -15.79 4.18
N ALA A 565 -28.51 -16.79 4.38
CA ALA A 565 -28.06 -18.13 4.78
C ALA A 565 -27.17 -18.79 3.72
N LYS A 566 -27.48 -18.61 2.43
CA LYS A 566 -26.61 -19.07 1.33
C LYS A 566 -25.24 -18.39 1.39
N ILE A 567 -25.20 -17.06 1.51
CA ILE A 567 -23.93 -16.30 1.60
C ILE A 567 -23.06 -16.80 2.76
N LYS A 568 -23.65 -16.98 3.95
CA LYS A 568 -22.93 -17.51 5.13
C LYS A 568 -22.38 -18.93 4.89
N ALA A 569 -23.12 -19.78 4.17
CA ALA A 569 -22.66 -21.11 3.78
C ALA A 569 -21.51 -21.05 2.77
N ASP A 570 -21.60 -20.17 1.76
CA ASP A 570 -20.57 -19.95 0.74
C ASP A 570 -19.26 -19.47 1.37
N TYR A 571 -19.32 -18.62 2.41
CA TYR A 571 -18.13 -18.15 3.13
C TYR A 571 -17.34 -19.30 3.79
N LEU A 572 -18.05 -20.30 4.33
CA LEU A 572 -17.48 -21.46 5.01
C LEU A 572 -17.09 -22.61 4.06
N TYR A 573 -17.16 -22.39 2.73
CA TYR A 573 -16.76 -23.40 1.76
C TYR A 573 -15.30 -23.83 1.99
N PRO A 574 -15.01 -25.14 2.21
CA PRO A 574 -13.68 -25.57 2.63
C PRO A 574 -12.64 -25.46 1.52
N ALA A 575 -11.41 -25.11 1.89
CA ALA A 575 -10.25 -25.02 0.99
C ALA A 575 -8.94 -25.46 1.67
N ASP A 576 -7.95 -25.91 0.90
CA ASP A 576 -6.61 -26.23 1.41
C ASP A 576 -5.91 -24.96 1.94
N LEU A 577 -6.08 -23.84 1.24
CA LEU A 577 -5.62 -22.53 1.67
C LEU A 577 -6.75 -21.52 1.50
N LYS A 578 -7.03 -20.74 2.53
CA LYS A 578 -8.03 -19.66 2.48
C LYS A 578 -7.44 -18.37 3.03
N LYS A 579 -7.47 -17.31 2.23
CA LYS A 579 -7.07 -15.96 2.61
C LYS A 579 -8.31 -15.12 2.84
N LEU A 580 -8.42 -14.53 4.03
CA LEU A 580 -9.62 -13.88 4.56
C LEU A 580 -9.35 -12.41 4.85
N ASP A 581 -10.22 -11.55 4.35
CA ASP A 581 -10.40 -10.20 4.88
C ASP A 581 -11.07 -10.24 6.27
N ILE A 582 -10.40 -9.66 7.26
CA ILE A 582 -10.91 -9.49 8.62
C ILE A 582 -10.84 -8.03 9.13
N GLY A 583 -10.90 -7.05 8.23
CA GLY A 583 -10.81 -5.61 8.54
C GLY A 583 -11.87 -5.11 9.52
N GLY A 584 -12.98 -5.84 9.68
CA GLY A 584 -14.09 -5.52 10.57
C GLY A 584 -14.95 -4.32 10.12
N GLY A 585 -15.59 -3.65 11.09
CA GLY A 585 -16.47 -2.52 10.79
C GLY A 585 -17.75 -2.91 10.04
N MET A 586 -18.23 -2.01 9.18
CA MET A 586 -19.51 -2.20 8.46
C MET A 586 -19.37 -2.97 7.15
N ILE A 587 -18.18 -3.01 6.55
CA ILE A 587 -17.96 -3.47 5.17
C ILE A 587 -16.93 -4.60 5.05
N HIS A 588 -16.25 -4.99 6.14
CA HIS A 588 -15.27 -6.07 6.16
C HIS A 588 -15.65 -7.20 7.13
N GLY A 589 -14.97 -8.34 6.97
CA GLY A 589 -15.21 -9.58 7.71
C GLY A 589 -14.68 -9.52 9.13
N GLN A 590 -14.97 -10.54 9.94
CA GLN A 590 -14.37 -10.70 11.27
C GLN A 590 -13.81 -12.11 11.42
N ALA A 591 -12.62 -12.24 12.01
CA ALA A 591 -11.96 -13.54 12.18
C ALA A 591 -12.85 -14.57 12.90
N LYS A 592 -13.61 -14.13 13.92
CA LYS A 592 -14.50 -14.98 14.72
C LYS A 592 -15.55 -15.73 13.89
N ASP A 593 -15.95 -15.18 12.75
CA ASP A 593 -16.93 -15.80 11.84
C ASP A 593 -16.39 -17.09 11.22
N PHE A 594 -15.06 -17.25 11.22
CA PHE A 594 -14.33 -18.39 10.65
C PHE A 594 -13.73 -19.32 11.72
N ALA A 595 -14.06 -19.14 13.00
CA ALA A 595 -13.53 -19.99 14.08
C ALA A 595 -13.92 -21.48 13.94
N LYS A 596 -14.96 -21.79 13.15
CA LYS A 596 -15.42 -23.16 12.85
C LYS A 596 -15.18 -23.55 11.39
N ASP A 597 -14.37 -22.79 10.66
CA ASP A 597 -14.04 -23.10 9.26
C ASP A 597 -13.25 -24.41 9.17
N HIS A 598 -13.55 -25.22 8.15
CA HIS A 598 -12.94 -26.55 7.95
C HIS A 598 -11.77 -26.53 6.95
N SER A 599 -11.31 -25.35 6.53
CA SER A 599 -10.10 -25.18 5.73
C SER A 599 -8.84 -25.66 6.48
N LYS A 600 -7.86 -26.17 5.72
CA LYS A 600 -6.60 -26.68 6.30
C LYS A 600 -5.71 -25.56 6.84
N ARG A 601 -5.74 -24.39 6.19
CA ARG A 601 -4.98 -23.20 6.61
C ARG A 601 -5.73 -21.92 6.29
N LEU A 602 -5.82 -21.04 7.30
CA LEU A 602 -6.38 -19.70 7.19
C LEU A 602 -5.27 -18.64 7.25
N ILE A 603 -5.31 -17.70 6.32
CA ILE A 603 -4.50 -16.49 6.33
C ILE A 603 -5.42 -15.31 6.60
N LEU A 604 -5.16 -14.59 7.68
CA LEU A 604 -5.91 -13.42 8.09
C LEU A 604 -5.21 -12.17 7.55
N ALA A 605 -5.94 -11.34 6.82
CA ALA A 605 -5.43 -10.19 6.10
C ALA A 605 -6.41 -9.01 6.17
N HIS A 606 -6.06 -7.91 5.48
CA HIS A 606 -6.81 -6.67 5.39
C HIS A 606 -6.89 -5.89 6.71
N LEU A 607 -5.72 -5.68 7.33
CA LEU A 607 -5.60 -4.97 8.61
C LEU A 607 -4.49 -3.93 8.55
N ALA A 608 -4.71 -2.73 9.09
CA ALA A 608 -3.66 -1.77 9.41
C ALA A 608 -2.85 -2.08 10.69
N ARG A 609 -3.17 -3.18 11.39
CA ARG A 609 -2.55 -3.57 12.66
C ARG A 609 -2.02 -5.01 12.66
N PRO A 610 -1.17 -5.38 13.62
CA PRO A 610 -0.86 -6.78 13.91
C PRO A 610 -2.10 -7.58 14.36
N LEU A 611 -2.04 -8.90 14.19
CA LEU A 611 -3.04 -9.82 14.70
C LEU A 611 -3.02 -9.87 16.23
N THR A 612 -4.20 -9.95 16.83
CA THR A 612 -4.38 -10.19 18.27
C THR A 612 -4.15 -11.66 18.61
N HIS A 613 -3.97 -11.95 19.90
CA HIS A 613 -3.79 -13.34 20.35
C HIS A 613 -5.00 -14.22 20.02
N GLU A 614 -6.21 -13.69 20.13
CA GLU A 614 -7.46 -14.40 19.79
C GLU A 614 -7.52 -14.72 18.29
N GLU A 615 -7.23 -13.75 17.42
CA GLU A 615 -7.19 -13.98 15.97
C GLU A 615 -6.14 -15.01 15.56
N MET A 616 -4.98 -15.03 16.25
CA MET A 616 -3.94 -16.03 16.02
C MET A 616 -4.35 -17.45 16.41
N THR A 617 -5.41 -17.63 17.19
CA THR A 617 -5.99 -18.97 17.44
C THR A 617 -6.82 -19.48 16.26
N ILE A 618 -7.28 -18.58 15.39
CA ILE A 618 -8.13 -18.89 14.24
C ILE A 618 -7.29 -19.03 12.97
N GLY A 619 -6.34 -18.13 12.73
CA GLY A 619 -5.54 -18.12 11.52
C GLY A 619 -4.19 -17.44 11.68
N SER A 620 -3.44 -17.39 10.58
CA SER A 620 -2.05 -16.92 10.55
C SER A 620 -1.90 -15.66 9.71
N ALA A 621 -0.85 -14.87 9.94
CA ALA A 621 -0.45 -13.81 9.00
C ALA A 621 0.39 -14.40 7.86
N ALA A 622 0.48 -13.66 6.75
CA ALA A 622 1.44 -13.92 5.67
C ALA A 622 2.36 -12.71 5.50
N SER A 623 3.62 -12.94 5.12
CA SER A 623 4.57 -11.88 4.80
C SER A 623 4.61 -11.62 3.30
N PHE A 624 5.00 -10.40 2.91
CA PHE A 624 5.30 -10.09 1.51
C PHE A 624 6.29 -11.10 0.94
N GLY A 625 6.00 -11.60 -0.27
CA GLY A 625 6.86 -12.53 -0.99
C GLY A 625 6.83 -13.98 -0.48
N SER A 626 6.05 -14.29 0.57
CA SER A 626 5.86 -15.68 1.01
C SER A 626 5.03 -16.47 0.00
N VAL A 627 5.35 -17.76 -0.16
CA VAL A 627 4.70 -18.65 -1.13
C VAL A 627 4.12 -19.86 -0.44
N ASP A 628 2.86 -20.14 -0.73
CA ASP A 628 2.20 -21.40 -0.43
C ASP A 628 2.11 -22.28 -1.67
N ILE A 629 2.83 -23.39 -1.66
CA ILE A 629 2.87 -24.35 -2.77
C ILE A 629 1.78 -25.39 -2.53
N LEU A 630 0.76 -25.39 -3.38
CA LEU A 630 -0.36 -26.34 -3.28
C LEU A 630 -0.10 -27.61 -4.09
N ILE A 631 0.52 -27.46 -5.27
CA ILE A 631 1.01 -28.56 -6.09
C ILE A 631 2.41 -28.18 -6.57
N SER A 632 3.40 -29.00 -6.20
CA SER A 632 4.76 -28.84 -6.72
C SER A 632 4.80 -29.21 -8.20
N GLY A 633 5.67 -28.54 -8.95
CA GLY A 633 5.98 -28.91 -10.33
C GLY A 633 7.48 -29.18 -10.48
N GLU A 634 7.82 -30.27 -11.16
CA GLU A 634 9.21 -30.63 -11.48
C GLU A 634 9.69 -30.05 -12.82
N GLN A 635 8.79 -29.45 -13.61
CA GLN A 635 9.09 -28.89 -14.92
C GLN A 635 9.76 -27.51 -14.82
N ASP A 636 10.72 -27.22 -15.71
CA ASP A 636 11.26 -25.87 -15.87
C ASP A 636 10.38 -25.04 -16.82
N TYR A 637 9.30 -24.48 -16.26
CA TYR A 637 8.34 -23.65 -16.98
C TYR A 637 8.98 -22.46 -17.70
N ARG A 638 10.14 -22.00 -17.22
CA ARG A 638 10.87 -20.90 -17.86
C ARG A 638 11.38 -21.31 -19.24
N ARG A 639 12.00 -22.49 -19.37
CA ARG A 639 12.47 -23.02 -20.66
C ARG A 639 11.31 -23.27 -21.62
N GLN A 640 10.21 -23.83 -21.13
CA GLN A 640 9.01 -24.04 -21.93
C GLN A 640 8.48 -22.71 -22.49
N ARG A 641 8.43 -21.66 -21.66
CA ARG A 641 7.97 -20.34 -22.08
C ARG A 641 8.92 -19.70 -23.11
N ILE A 642 10.23 -19.82 -22.94
CA ILE A 642 11.22 -19.35 -23.95
C ILE A 642 11.03 -20.10 -25.26
N PHE A 643 10.81 -21.42 -25.22
CA PHE A 643 10.57 -22.20 -26.43
C PHE A 643 9.34 -21.71 -27.18
N CYS A 644 8.23 -21.45 -26.47
CA CYS A 644 7.03 -20.86 -27.05
C CYS A 644 7.30 -19.48 -27.66
N TYR A 645 8.09 -18.65 -26.98
CA TYR A 645 8.51 -17.33 -27.46
C TYR A 645 9.34 -17.40 -28.74
N LEU A 646 10.36 -18.26 -28.78
CA LEU A 646 11.20 -18.42 -29.98
C LEU A 646 10.41 -18.95 -31.18
N ARG A 647 9.42 -19.82 -30.93
CA ARG A 647 8.50 -20.31 -31.98
C ARG A 647 7.60 -19.20 -32.52
N GLU A 648 7.20 -18.25 -31.69
CA GLU A 648 6.45 -17.07 -32.14
C GLU A 648 7.32 -16.11 -32.94
N LEU A 649 8.56 -15.89 -32.49
CA LEU A 649 9.52 -15.00 -33.16
C LEU A 649 10.01 -15.57 -34.51
N PHE A 650 10.15 -16.90 -34.62
CA PHE A 650 10.65 -17.60 -35.80
C PHE A 650 9.70 -18.73 -36.22
N PRO A 651 8.49 -18.40 -36.74
CA PRO A 651 7.44 -19.38 -36.99
C PRO A 651 7.75 -20.39 -38.10
N GLU A 652 8.56 -20.00 -39.08
CA GLU A 652 8.94 -20.85 -40.23
C GLU A 652 10.12 -21.78 -39.95
N VAL A 653 10.75 -21.68 -38.77
CA VAL A 653 11.96 -22.43 -38.43
C VAL A 653 11.61 -23.77 -37.77
N ASP A 654 12.39 -24.81 -38.05
CA ASP A 654 12.18 -26.14 -37.48
C ASP A 654 12.29 -26.14 -35.95
N GLN A 655 11.38 -26.87 -35.29
CA GLN A 655 11.31 -26.88 -33.83
C GLN A 655 12.56 -27.48 -33.16
N CYS A 656 13.30 -28.37 -33.83
CA CYS A 656 14.53 -28.94 -33.29
C CYS A 656 15.63 -27.88 -33.19
N GLU A 657 15.71 -26.98 -34.17
CA GLU A 657 16.65 -25.85 -34.15
C GLU A 657 16.29 -24.84 -33.07
N LEU A 658 15.01 -24.55 -32.87
CA LEU A 658 14.56 -23.71 -31.76
C LEU A 658 14.88 -24.36 -30.41
N ARG A 659 14.70 -25.68 -30.27
CA ARG A 659 15.08 -26.42 -29.06
C ARG A 659 16.59 -26.36 -28.81
N MET A 660 17.41 -26.42 -29.85
CA MET A 660 18.86 -26.25 -29.73
C MET A 660 19.21 -24.93 -29.03
N LEU A 661 18.57 -23.82 -29.42
CA LEU A 661 18.79 -22.52 -28.76
C LEU A 661 18.38 -22.52 -27.29
N THR A 662 17.32 -23.26 -26.93
CA THR A 662 16.86 -23.36 -25.54
C THR A 662 17.72 -24.24 -24.63
N ASN A 663 18.72 -24.96 -25.16
CA ASN A 663 19.58 -25.84 -24.36
C ASN A 663 20.64 -25.09 -23.52
N GLY A 664 20.79 -23.77 -23.73
CA GLY A 664 21.72 -22.93 -22.97
C GLY A 664 21.49 -22.94 -21.45
N HIS A 665 22.46 -22.42 -20.71
CA HIS A 665 22.34 -22.28 -19.25
C HIS A 665 21.46 -21.08 -18.89
N ILE A 666 20.53 -21.27 -17.94
CA ILE A 666 19.80 -20.15 -17.33
C ILE A 666 20.62 -19.65 -16.15
N VAL A 667 21.06 -18.39 -16.22
CA VAL A 667 21.81 -17.70 -15.17
C VAL A 667 20.89 -16.74 -14.45
N ASN A 668 20.95 -16.74 -13.12
CA ASN A 668 20.15 -15.85 -12.30
C ASN A 668 20.98 -14.65 -11.86
N HIS A 669 20.35 -13.49 -11.81
CA HIS A 669 20.97 -12.24 -11.42
C HIS A 669 20.30 -11.66 -10.17
N ASN A 670 21.08 -10.84 -9.45
CA ASN A 670 20.59 -10.06 -8.34
C ASN A 670 20.23 -8.66 -8.82
N VAL A 671 19.33 -8.00 -8.09
CA VAL A 671 18.97 -6.60 -8.32
C VAL A 671 20.23 -5.74 -8.33
N GLY A 672 20.32 -4.80 -9.26
CA GLY A 672 21.46 -3.89 -9.42
C GLY A 672 22.70 -4.53 -10.03
N ALA A 673 22.70 -5.83 -10.33
CA ALA A 673 23.84 -6.47 -10.97
C ALA A 673 24.08 -5.89 -12.37
N ILE A 674 25.33 -5.52 -12.65
CA ILE A 674 25.80 -5.29 -14.01
C ILE A 674 25.86 -6.65 -14.69
N ILE A 675 25.05 -6.82 -15.73
CA ILE A 675 25.01 -8.06 -16.49
C ILE A 675 26.14 -8.09 -17.50
N ARG A 676 26.40 -6.93 -18.11
CA ARG A 676 27.39 -6.76 -19.17
C ARG A 676 27.70 -5.28 -19.37
N GLN A 677 28.96 -4.97 -19.63
CA GLN A 677 29.37 -3.69 -20.22
C GLN A 677 29.69 -3.90 -21.69
N ASP A 678 29.31 -2.96 -22.55
CA ASP A 678 29.63 -3.02 -23.98
C ASP A 678 31.15 -2.90 -24.26
N THR A 679 31.96 -2.62 -23.23
CA THR A 679 33.42 -2.56 -23.25
C THR A 679 34.14 -3.87 -22.88
N ASP A 680 33.43 -4.89 -22.39
CA ASP A 680 34.03 -6.15 -21.93
C ASP A 680 34.55 -7.03 -23.08
N GLU A 681 35.63 -7.78 -22.84
CA GLU A 681 36.11 -8.87 -23.73
C GLU A 681 34.96 -9.85 -24.06
N ASP A 682 34.98 -10.38 -25.29
CA ASP A 682 33.90 -11.24 -25.78
C ASP A 682 33.85 -12.58 -25.03
N ASP A 683 32.95 -12.68 -24.06
CA ASP A 683 32.66 -13.95 -23.36
C ASP A 683 32.00 -15.02 -24.27
N GLY A 684 31.65 -14.69 -25.52
CA GLY A 684 31.16 -15.63 -26.53
C GLY A 684 29.66 -15.90 -26.49
N PHE A 685 28.86 -15.14 -25.72
CA PHE A 685 27.43 -15.37 -25.53
C PHE A 685 26.57 -14.12 -25.79
N ILE A 686 25.37 -14.35 -26.33
CA ILE A 686 24.21 -13.44 -26.19
C ILE A 686 23.30 -13.95 -25.08
N ASP A 687 22.60 -13.05 -24.39
CA ASP A 687 21.68 -13.43 -23.33
C ASP A 687 20.24 -13.12 -23.74
N LEU A 688 19.31 -14.04 -23.49
CA LEU A 688 17.88 -13.86 -23.70
C LEU A 688 17.16 -13.76 -22.35
N VAL A 689 16.45 -12.67 -22.09
CA VAL A 689 15.75 -12.45 -20.82
C VAL A 689 14.60 -13.43 -20.64
N VAL A 690 14.58 -14.12 -19.49
CA VAL A 690 13.66 -15.22 -19.17
C VAL A 690 12.68 -14.87 -18.05
N ALA A 691 13.11 -14.02 -17.12
CA ALA A 691 12.29 -13.52 -16.02
C ALA A 691 12.93 -12.25 -15.44
N GLY A 692 12.10 -11.38 -14.89
CA GLY A 692 12.51 -10.11 -14.29
C GLY A 692 12.67 -8.98 -15.29
N GLU A 693 13.06 -7.83 -14.76
CA GLU A 693 13.24 -6.57 -15.49
C GLU A 693 14.71 -6.17 -15.51
N TYR A 694 15.14 -5.69 -16.67
CA TYR A 694 16.48 -5.21 -16.95
C TYR A 694 16.40 -3.84 -17.62
N VAL A 695 17.50 -3.11 -17.58
CA VAL A 695 17.60 -1.80 -18.23
C VAL A 695 18.93 -1.70 -18.96
N TYR A 696 18.89 -1.13 -20.16
CA TYR A 696 20.07 -0.69 -20.88
C TYR A 696 20.22 0.83 -20.69
N ARG A 697 21.39 1.26 -20.22
CA ARG A 697 21.73 2.68 -20.05
C ARG A 697 22.93 3.01 -20.93
N GLU A 698 22.75 4.00 -21.79
CA GLU A 698 23.83 4.53 -22.62
C GLU A 698 24.70 5.49 -21.78
N VAL A 699 26.02 5.47 -21.96
CA VAL A 699 26.99 6.22 -21.13
C VAL A 699 27.04 7.70 -21.52
N LYS A 700 26.94 7.98 -22.83
CA LYS A 700 27.10 9.33 -23.40
C LYS A 700 25.77 10.09 -23.55
N SER A 701 24.64 9.39 -23.43
CA SER A 701 23.30 9.96 -23.59
C SER A 701 22.43 9.61 -22.37
N ASN A 702 21.35 10.35 -22.14
CA ASN A 702 20.35 9.99 -21.12
C ASN A 702 19.34 8.95 -21.62
N VAL A 703 19.67 8.17 -22.66
CA VAL A 703 18.78 7.12 -23.18
C VAL A 703 18.78 5.93 -22.23
N CYS A 704 17.57 5.52 -21.86
CA CYS A 704 17.29 4.41 -20.96
C CYS A 704 16.23 3.52 -21.61
N SER A 705 16.54 2.25 -21.84
CA SER A 705 15.60 1.29 -22.44
C SER A 705 15.31 0.15 -21.47
N HIS A 706 14.03 -0.03 -21.13
CA HIS A 706 13.59 -1.12 -20.26
C HIS A 706 13.39 -2.42 -21.06
N LEU A 707 13.97 -3.51 -20.56
CA LEU A 707 14.07 -4.80 -21.21
C LEU A 707 13.41 -5.86 -20.32
N GLY A 708 12.47 -6.60 -20.87
CA GLY A 708 11.71 -7.62 -20.15
C GLY A 708 11.85 -9.00 -20.78
N PHE A 709 10.95 -9.92 -20.43
CA PHE A 709 10.88 -11.25 -21.03
C PHE A 709 11.00 -11.21 -22.57
N GLY A 710 11.88 -12.03 -23.12
CA GLY A 710 12.11 -12.14 -24.57
C GLY A 710 13.13 -11.14 -25.14
N SER A 711 13.53 -10.11 -24.40
CA SER A 711 14.57 -9.18 -24.86
C SER A 711 15.93 -9.86 -24.94
N PHE A 712 16.65 -9.62 -26.03
CA PHE A 712 18.04 -10.05 -26.17
C PHE A 712 19.01 -8.97 -25.67
N LEU A 713 20.05 -9.39 -24.97
CA LEU A 713 21.14 -8.55 -24.48
C LEU A 713 22.41 -8.91 -25.25
N GLY A 714 23.19 -7.90 -25.67
CA GLY A 714 24.47 -8.11 -26.33
C GLY A 714 24.40 -8.50 -27.82
N LEU A 715 23.25 -8.33 -28.49
CA LEU A 715 23.11 -8.63 -29.94
C LEU A 715 24.11 -7.88 -30.84
N ARG A 716 24.70 -6.78 -30.35
CA ARG A 716 25.76 -6.04 -31.05
C ARG A 716 26.90 -6.93 -31.52
N ARG A 717 27.27 -7.96 -30.74
CA ARG A 717 28.39 -8.87 -31.05
C ARG A 717 28.14 -9.81 -32.23
N LEU A 718 26.90 -9.88 -32.72
CA LEU A 718 26.63 -10.55 -33.99
C LEU A 718 27.27 -9.83 -35.17
N TYR A 719 27.60 -8.54 -35.02
CA TYR A 719 28.01 -7.66 -36.11
C TYR A 719 29.37 -7.00 -35.83
N ASP A 720 30.33 -7.19 -36.75
CA ASP A 720 31.60 -6.44 -36.77
C ASP A 720 31.35 -5.04 -37.31
N ALA A 721 30.90 -4.11 -36.46
CA ALA A 721 30.84 -2.70 -36.85
C ALA A 721 31.19 -1.78 -35.68
N ALA A 722 32.26 -1.00 -35.88
CA ALA A 722 32.67 0.10 -35.03
C ALA A 722 31.54 1.14 -34.91
N HIS A 723 30.85 1.16 -33.77
CA HIS A 723 29.87 2.19 -33.41
C HIS A 723 30.19 2.73 -32.00
N PRO A 724 30.02 4.05 -31.75
CA PRO A 724 30.58 4.74 -30.57
C PRO A 724 29.71 4.70 -29.30
N ASP A 725 28.61 3.95 -29.33
CA ASP A 725 27.63 3.90 -28.26
C ASP A 725 28.06 2.85 -27.23
N GLU A 726 28.58 3.34 -26.10
CA GLU A 726 28.96 2.55 -24.93
C GLU A 726 27.77 2.54 -23.98
N GLY A 727 27.40 1.35 -23.48
CA GLY A 727 26.28 1.21 -22.56
C GLY A 727 26.45 0.04 -21.59
N VAL A 728 25.58 -0.01 -20.60
CA VAL A 728 25.58 -1.01 -19.54
C VAL A 728 24.19 -1.63 -19.39
N TYR A 729 24.16 -2.95 -19.33
CA TYR A 729 22.96 -3.71 -18.99
C TYR A 729 22.93 -3.96 -17.47
N LEU A 730 21.84 -3.55 -16.82
CA LEU A 730 21.64 -3.66 -15.38
C LEU A 730 20.36 -4.45 -15.10
N ALA A 731 20.36 -5.29 -14.06
CA ALA A 731 19.14 -5.88 -13.53
C ALA A 731 18.39 -4.88 -12.63
N GLU A 732 17.13 -4.56 -12.94
CA GLU A 732 16.27 -3.73 -12.08
C GLU A 732 15.55 -4.57 -11.02
N SER A 733 15.30 -5.85 -11.33
CA SER A 733 14.74 -6.82 -10.39
C SER A 733 15.65 -8.04 -10.23
N HIS A 734 15.28 -8.96 -9.32
CA HIS A 734 15.77 -10.33 -9.48
C HIS A 734 15.27 -10.88 -10.81
N GLY A 735 16.18 -11.44 -11.59
CA GLY A 735 15.86 -11.91 -12.93
C GLY A 735 16.73 -13.09 -13.33
N SER A 736 16.44 -13.62 -14.51
CA SER A 736 17.27 -14.65 -15.12
C SER A 736 17.35 -14.49 -16.64
N VAL A 737 18.48 -14.89 -17.21
CA VAL A 737 18.73 -14.92 -18.64
C VAL A 737 19.13 -16.31 -19.10
N LEU A 738 18.80 -16.66 -20.33
CA LEU A 738 19.30 -17.84 -21.04
C LEU A 738 20.53 -17.42 -21.85
N ARG A 739 21.69 -18.02 -21.58
CA ARG A 739 22.90 -17.76 -22.35
C ARG A 739 22.93 -18.62 -23.61
N ILE A 740 23.05 -17.98 -24.76
CA ILE A 740 23.12 -18.61 -26.08
C ILE A 740 24.50 -18.32 -26.69
N PRO A 741 25.28 -19.34 -27.09
CA PRO A 741 26.56 -19.11 -27.74
C PRO A 741 26.40 -18.30 -29.04
N ILE A 742 27.23 -17.27 -29.24
CA ILE A 742 27.18 -16.40 -30.43
C ILE A 742 27.34 -17.22 -31.71
N PHE A 743 28.28 -18.16 -31.74
CA PHE A 743 28.52 -18.99 -32.93
C PHE A 743 27.28 -19.81 -33.31
N MET A 744 26.57 -20.37 -32.32
CA MET A 744 25.37 -21.17 -32.52
C MET A 744 24.24 -20.31 -33.07
N PHE A 745 24.05 -19.11 -32.52
CA PHE A 745 23.03 -18.18 -33.01
C PHE A 745 23.34 -17.66 -34.42
N LYS A 746 24.63 -17.41 -34.76
CA LYS A 746 25.04 -17.04 -36.12
C LYS A 746 24.72 -18.14 -37.13
N ILE A 747 25.07 -19.40 -36.83
CA ILE A 747 24.75 -20.55 -37.70
C ILE A 747 23.24 -20.67 -37.87
N PHE A 748 22.48 -20.58 -36.78
CA PHE A 748 21.02 -20.59 -36.81
C PHE A 748 20.44 -19.54 -37.78
N LEU A 749 20.93 -18.30 -37.73
CA LEU A 749 20.48 -17.23 -38.63
C LEU A 749 20.91 -17.46 -40.09
N GLN A 750 22.06 -18.11 -40.32
CA GLN A 750 22.57 -18.38 -41.66
C GLN A 750 21.79 -19.49 -42.36
N GLU A 751 21.62 -20.64 -41.70
CA GLU A 751 20.92 -21.81 -42.27
C GLU A 751 19.44 -21.51 -42.56
N ASN A 752 18.82 -20.61 -41.80
CA ASN A 752 17.43 -20.18 -42.00
C ASN A 752 17.28 -18.95 -42.91
N GLY A 753 18.36 -18.42 -43.50
CA GLY A 753 18.30 -17.26 -44.39
C GLY A 753 17.84 -15.96 -43.71
N LEU A 754 18.03 -15.84 -42.40
CA LEU A 754 17.54 -14.72 -41.57
C LEU A 754 18.60 -13.63 -41.32
N SER A 755 19.86 -13.85 -41.70
CA SER A 755 21.00 -13.00 -41.30
C SER A 755 20.82 -11.50 -41.65
N ASP A 756 20.55 -11.19 -42.92
CA ASP A 756 20.44 -9.80 -43.39
C ASP A 756 19.15 -9.12 -42.88
N ILE A 757 18.05 -9.88 -42.88
CA ILE A 757 16.74 -9.42 -42.39
C ILE A 757 16.85 -9.06 -40.91
N PHE A 758 17.44 -9.95 -40.11
CA PHE A 758 17.61 -9.76 -38.68
C PHE A 758 18.52 -8.56 -38.39
N PHE A 759 19.60 -8.37 -39.16
CA PHE A 759 20.48 -7.20 -39.00
C PHE A 759 19.77 -5.87 -39.24
N ASN A 760 19.07 -5.73 -40.38
CA ASN A 760 18.38 -4.50 -40.73
C ASN A 760 17.30 -4.17 -39.70
N ILE A 761 16.52 -5.17 -39.27
CA ILE A 761 15.49 -4.98 -38.24
C ILE A 761 16.11 -4.52 -36.92
N LEU A 762 17.26 -5.06 -36.51
CA LEU A 762 17.90 -4.64 -35.26
C LEU A 762 18.36 -3.18 -35.26
N GLN A 763 18.81 -2.65 -36.40
CA GLN A 763 19.15 -1.22 -36.51
C GLN A 763 17.90 -0.36 -36.30
N THR A 764 16.77 -0.73 -36.90
CA THR A 764 15.49 -0.05 -36.71
C THR A 764 15.00 -0.18 -35.26
N ILE A 765 15.11 -1.36 -34.62
CA ILE A 765 14.74 -1.55 -33.20
C ILE A 765 15.58 -0.65 -32.29
N ARG A 766 16.88 -0.48 -32.55
CA ARG A 766 17.73 0.44 -31.78
C ARG A 766 17.27 1.88 -31.91
N PHE A 767 16.92 2.31 -33.11
CA PHE A 767 16.31 3.62 -33.32
C PHE A 767 15.00 3.76 -32.53
N LEU A 768 14.09 2.79 -32.65
CA LEU A 768 12.82 2.78 -31.91
C LEU A 768 13.02 2.88 -30.40
N ASN A 769 14.00 2.16 -29.84
CA ASN A 769 14.31 2.18 -28.42
C ASN A 769 14.78 3.55 -27.88
N ARG A 770 15.24 4.45 -28.75
CA ARG A 770 15.59 5.84 -28.42
C ARG A 770 14.39 6.79 -28.46
N THR A 771 13.28 6.37 -29.07
CA THR A 771 12.07 7.19 -29.14
C THR A 771 11.27 7.11 -27.85
N ARG A 772 10.58 8.21 -27.50
CA ARG A 772 9.68 8.24 -26.34
C ARG A 772 8.51 7.24 -26.46
N LEU A 773 8.08 6.97 -27.70
CA LEU A 773 6.95 6.10 -27.96
C LEU A 773 7.30 4.62 -27.72
N PHE A 774 8.45 4.16 -28.23
CA PHE A 774 8.81 2.75 -28.24
C PHE A 774 9.89 2.34 -27.22
N GLY A 775 10.59 3.29 -26.60
CA GLY A 775 11.73 3.01 -25.70
C GLY A 775 11.43 2.41 -24.33
N GLU A 776 10.19 2.04 -24.04
CA GLU A 776 9.77 1.61 -22.70
C GLU A 776 8.81 0.43 -22.77
N ARG A 777 9.19 -0.69 -22.13
CA ARG A 777 8.31 -1.83 -21.80
C ARG A 777 7.57 -2.48 -23.00
N ILE A 778 8.06 -2.30 -24.23
CA ILE A 778 7.61 -3.05 -25.40
C ILE A 778 8.48 -4.30 -25.57
N THR A 779 7.87 -5.47 -25.77
CA THR A 779 8.65 -6.70 -26.00
C THR A 779 9.41 -6.64 -27.32
N PHE A 780 10.50 -7.39 -27.35
CA PHE A 780 11.32 -7.51 -28.55
C PHE A 780 10.54 -8.04 -29.75
N THR A 781 9.65 -9.04 -29.58
CA THR A 781 8.80 -9.56 -30.67
C THR A 781 7.93 -8.47 -31.28
N ARG A 782 7.29 -7.63 -30.45
CA ARG A 782 6.46 -6.54 -30.98
C ARG A 782 7.31 -5.49 -31.70
N LEU A 783 8.46 -5.10 -31.13
CA LEU A 783 9.40 -4.19 -31.80
C LEU A 783 9.92 -4.77 -33.13
N PHE A 784 10.16 -6.08 -33.18
CA PHE A 784 10.58 -6.79 -34.39
C PHE A 784 9.52 -6.71 -35.48
N HIS A 785 8.26 -6.99 -35.17
CA HIS A 785 7.17 -6.87 -36.13
C HIS A 785 6.91 -5.41 -36.56
N ILE A 786 7.02 -4.45 -35.64
CA ILE A 786 6.89 -3.02 -35.96
C ILE A 786 8.01 -2.60 -36.91
N ALA A 787 9.25 -2.89 -36.56
CA ALA A 787 10.43 -2.56 -37.37
C ALA A 787 10.37 -3.20 -38.76
N ALA A 788 9.92 -4.45 -38.87
CA ALA A 788 9.74 -5.13 -40.15
C ALA A 788 8.64 -4.49 -41.04
N ALA A 789 7.68 -3.79 -40.44
CA ALA A 789 6.57 -3.14 -41.14
C ALA A 789 6.81 -1.66 -41.46
N MET A 790 7.88 -1.05 -40.94
CA MET A 790 8.18 0.37 -41.14
C MET A 790 8.73 0.64 -42.55
N GLN A 791 8.34 1.77 -43.12
CA GLN A 791 8.84 2.23 -44.41
C GLN A 791 9.55 3.57 -44.25
N GLU A 792 10.75 3.70 -44.79
CA GLU A 792 11.49 4.96 -44.81
C GLU A 792 11.03 5.85 -45.96
N VAL A 793 10.79 7.13 -45.69
CA VAL A 793 10.33 8.13 -46.67
C VAL A 793 11.06 9.45 -46.40
N THR A 794 11.54 10.09 -47.48
CA THR A 794 12.20 11.40 -47.42
C THR A 794 11.31 12.48 -48.00
N PHE A 795 11.17 13.61 -47.29
CA PHE A 795 10.48 14.80 -47.75
C PHE A 795 11.48 15.96 -47.95
N LEU A 796 11.29 16.74 -49.01
CA LEU A 796 12.06 17.95 -49.27
C LEU A 796 11.52 19.13 -48.44
N ASP A 797 12.25 20.24 -48.41
CA ASP A 797 11.87 21.43 -47.65
C ASP A 797 10.51 22.00 -48.06
N GLY A 798 9.70 22.40 -47.08
CA GLY A 798 8.41 23.05 -47.28
C GLY A 798 7.28 22.15 -47.77
N VAL A 799 7.47 20.82 -47.79
CA VAL A 799 6.46 19.87 -48.24
C VAL A 799 5.50 19.54 -47.09
N GLU A 800 4.20 19.63 -47.36
CA GLU A 800 3.18 19.17 -46.42
C GLU A 800 3.12 17.63 -46.40
N ILE A 801 3.20 17.07 -45.20
CA ILE A 801 3.29 15.63 -45.00
C ILE A 801 1.87 15.05 -44.94
N PRO A 802 1.53 14.10 -45.83
CA PRO A 802 0.18 13.58 -45.93
C PRO A 802 -0.20 12.74 -44.70
N LEU A 803 -1.42 12.96 -44.22
CA LEU A 803 -2.06 12.24 -43.12
C LEU A 803 -3.17 11.32 -43.65
N GLU A 804 -2.88 10.57 -44.71
CA GLU A 804 -3.84 9.64 -45.31
C GLU A 804 -3.90 8.34 -44.50
N ASN A 805 -5.13 7.89 -44.18
CA ASN A 805 -5.41 6.74 -43.30
C ASN A 805 -4.81 6.93 -41.89
N PRO A 806 -5.16 6.11 -40.89
CA PRO A 806 -4.45 6.18 -39.61
C PRO A 806 -2.97 5.77 -39.85
N THR A 807 -2.11 6.78 -40.04
CA THR A 807 -0.66 6.66 -40.23
C THR A 807 0.07 7.42 -39.12
N LEU A 808 1.09 6.80 -38.55
CA LEU A 808 2.01 7.44 -37.61
C LEU A 808 3.35 7.68 -38.31
N TRP A 809 3.93 8.85 -38.08
CA TRP A 809 5.22 9.25 -38.61
C TRP A 809 6.22 9.46 -37.47
N ILE A 810 7.46 9.02 -37.65
CA ILE A 810 8.57 9.21 -36.71
C ILE A 810 9.71 9.91 -37.42
N VAL A 811 10.21 11.00 -36.85
CA VAL A 811 11.32 11.77 -37.41
C VAL A 811 12.64 11.06 -37.12
N VAL A 812 13.32 10.59 -38.17
CA VAL A 812 14.66 9.99 -38.08
C VAL A 812 15.71 11.09 -38.05
N ARG A 813 15.57 12.04 -38.98
CA ARG A 813 16.47 13.18 -39.14
C ARG A 813 15.72 14.36 -39.76
N GLY A 814 15.85 15.54 -39.17
CA GLY A 814 15.27 16.80 -39.71
C GLY A 814 14.24 17.42 -38.78
N GLU A 815 13.53 18.44 -39.27
CA GLU A 815 12.54 19.18 -38.50
C GLU A 815 11.16 19.17 -39.19
N VAL A 816 10.11 18.88 -38.43
CA VAL A 816 8.71 18.97 -38.89
C VAL A 816 7.98 19.99 -38.05
N VAL A 817 7.33 20.96 -38.69
CA VAL A 817 6.59 22.03 -38.03
C VAL A 817 5.11 21.66 -37.97
N LEU A 818 4.53 21.74 -36.78
CA LEU A 818 3.09 21.66 -36.55
C LEU A 818 2.47 23.05 -36.72
N LEU A 819 1.50 23.15 -37.61
CA LEU A 819 0.73 24.36 -37.91
C LEU A 819 -0.75 24.13 -37.56
N ASP A 820 -1.41 25.17 -37.05
CA ASP A 820 -2.87 25.19 -36.84
C ASP A 820 -3.66 25.48 -38.14
N ALA A 821 -4.98 25.67 -38.01
CA ALA A 821 -5.87 25.93 -39.15
C ALA A 821 -5.52 27.25 -39.86
N GLU A 822 -5.03 28.22 -39.09
CA GLU A 822 -4.64 29.56 -39.51
C GLU A 822 -3.19 29.62 -40.05
N GLY A 823 -2.44 28.51 -39.94
CA GLY A 823 -1.06 28.41 -40.41
C GLY A 823 -0.02 28.96 -39.43
N VAL A 824 -0.38 29.17 -38.17
CA VAL A 824 0.54 29.60 -37.11
C VAL A 824 1.29 28.38 -36.55
N GLN A 825 2.59 28.56 -36.35
CA GLN A 825 3.46 27.53 -35.78
C GLN A 825 3.15 27.29 -34.30
N GLN A 826 2.81 26.05 -33.97
CA GLN A 826 2.50 25.60 -32.62
C GLN A 826 3.65 24.81 -31.99
N GLU A 827 4.32 23.94 -32.75
CA GLU A 827 5.40 23.07 -32.26
C GLU A 827 6.41 22.78 -33.39
N VAL A 828 7.67 22.55 -33.03
CA VAL A 828 8.70 21.98 -33.93
C VAL A 828 9.08 20.60 -33.41
N ILE A 829 8.87 19.59 -34.24
CA ILE A 829 9.14 18.18 -33.95
C ILE A 829 10.48 17.82 -34.60
N THR A 830 11.45 17.43 -33.79
CA THR A 830 12.81 17.10 -34.22
C THR A 830 13.05 15.59 -34.16
N ASP A 831 14.31 15.16 -34.40
CA ASP A 831 14.80 13.79 -34.29
C ASP A 831 14.19 13.02 -33.09
N ASN A 832 13.73 11.79 -33.35
CA ASN A 832 13.01 10.87 -32.45
C ASN A 832 11.59 11.32 -32.02
N GLY A 833 11.13 12.48 -32.50
CA GLY A 833 9.75 12.93 -32.34
C GLY A 833 8.78 12.17 -33.25
N PHE A 834 7.49 12.20 -32.90
CA PHE A 834 6.44 11.57 -33.70
C PHE A 834 5.22 12.48 -33.89
N PHE A 835 4.44 12.20 -34.93
CA PHE A 835 3.16 12.87 -35.21
C PHE A 835 2.20 11.98 -36.01
N GLY A 836 0.93 12.40 -36.06
CA GLY A 836 -0.16 11.69 -36.72
C GLY A 836 -1.15 11.03 -35.75
N GLU A 837 -0.94 11.18 -34.44
CA GLU A 837 -1.76 10.58 -33.38
C GLU A 837 -3.23 11.02 -33.38
N HIS A 838 -3.55 12.20 -33.90
CA HIS A 838 -4.93 12.68 -34.01
C HIS A 838 -5.74 11.87 -35.04
N THR A 839 -5.09 11.37 -36.11
CA THR A 839 -5.73 10.46 -37.09
C THR A 839 -6.05 9.11 -36.45
N TYR A 840 -5.19 8.63 -35.55
CA TYR A 840 -5.40 7.41 -34.77
C TYR A 840 -6.57 7.54 -33.79
N LEU A 841 -6.63 8.65 -33.06
CA LEU A 841 -7.67 8.93 -32.07
C LEU A 841 -9.00 9.37 -32.69
N GLN A 842 -9.06 9.47 -34.03
CA GLN A 842 -10.22 9.97 -34.79
C GLN A 842 -10.68 11.36 -34.32
N LEU A 843 -9.72 12.19 -33.93
CA LEU A 843 -9.98 13.55 -33.48
C LEU A 843 -10.04 14.47 -34.70
N SER A 844 -11.18 15.13 -34.91
CA SER A 844 -11.37 16.10 -35.98
C SER A 844 -10.65 17.42 -35.65
N ARG A 845 -9.34 17.47 -35.87
CA ARG A 845 -8.54 18.70 -35.75
C ARG A 845 -7.77 18.99 -37.04
N PRO A 846 -7.77 20.23 -37.55
CA PRO A 846 -7.12 20.62 -38.79
C PRO A 846 -5.62 20.90 -38.59
N TRP A 847 -4.89 19.96 -37.97
CA TRP A 847 -3.44 20.10 -37.81
C TRP A 847 -2.73 19.82 -39.13
N ARG A 848 -1.79 20.68 -39.51
CA ARG A 848 -0.96 20.52 -40.70
C ARG A 848 0.49 20.33 -40.28
N PHE A 849 1.18 19.41 -40.93
CA PHE A 849 2.58 19.09 -40.64
C PHE A 849 3.41 19.36 -41.88
N GLN A 850 4.43 20.20 -41.76
CA GLN A 850 5.27 20.62 -42.88
C GLN A 850 6.75 20.33 -42.57
N SER A 851 7.48 19.76 -43.51
CA SER A 851 8.93 19.58 -43.39
C SER A 851 9.65 20.93 -43.45
N ARG A 852 10.72 21.04 -42.67
CA ARG A 852 11.66 22.17 -42.68
C ARG A 852 13.06 21.62 -42.93
N GLY A 853 13.56 21.86 -44.14
CA GLY A 853 14.71 21.18 -44.71
C GLY A 853 14.39 19.77 -45.21
N GLU A 854 15.42 19.04 -45.65
CA GLU A 854 15.31 17.62 -46.00
C GLU A 854 15.06 16.79 -44.73
N CYS A 855 13.92 16.09 -44.69
CA CYS A 855 13.47 15.32 -43.54
C CYS A 855 13.33 13.84 -43.90
N GLN A 856 14.01 12.98 -43.14
CA GLN A 856 13.88 11.53 -43.23
C GLN A 856 12.92 11.04 -42.14
N LEU A 857 11.87 10.34 -42.55
CA LEU A 857 10.79 9.89 -41.68
C LEU A 857 10.56 8.38 -41.86
N TYR A 858 10.20 7.71 -40.77
CA TYR A 858 9.57 6.40 -40.87
C TYR A 858 8.05 6.53 -40.86
N ARG A 859 7.42 5.85 -41.82
CA ARG A 859 5.98 5.65 -41.92
C ARG A 859 5.58 4.33 -41.26
N LEU A 860 4.55 4.39 -40.42
CA LEU A 860 3.99 3.22 -39.76
C LEU A 860 2.46 3.19 -39.92
N CYS A 861 1.94 2.09 -40.45
CA CYS A 861 0.49 1.88 -40.55
C CYS A 861 -0.09 1.44 -39.20
N LEU A 862 -1.14 2.13 -38.72
CA LEU A 862 -1.65 1.96 -37.36
C LEU A 862 -2.48 0.69 -37.12
N SER A 863 -2.81 -0.09 -38.15
CA SER A 863 -3.56 -1.36 -37.99
C SER A 863 -2.85 -2.34 -37.04
N ASN A 864 -1.52 -2.32 -37.01
CA ASN A 864 -0.69 -3.25 -36.21
C ASN A 864 -0.37 -2.72 -34.79
N LEU A 865 -0.73 -1.47 -34.47
CA LEU A 865 -0.41 -0.82 -33.19
C LEU A 865 -1.55 -0.93 -32.16
N LEU A 866 -2.77 -1.31 -32.59
CA LEU A 866 -3.99 -1.39 -31.77
C LEU A 866 -4.00 -2.49 -30.70
N GLU A 867 -3.02 -3.39 -30.74
CA GLU A 867 -2.93 -4.52 -29.81
C GLU A 867 -2.05 -4.25 -28.60
N ALA A 868 -1.33 -3.12 -28.58
CA ALA A 868 -0.42 -2.73 -27.51
C ALA A 868 -1.00 -1.56 -26.69
N PRO A 869 -1.62 -1.84 -25.52
CA PRO A 869 -2.15 -0.82 -24.62
C PRO A 869 -1.20 0.34 -24.35
N ILE A 870 0.10 0.06 -24.16
CA ILE A 870 1.12 1.08 -23.85
C ILE A 870 1.24 2.14 -24.95
N LEU A 871 1.12 1.73 -26.21
CA LEU A 871 1.23 2.63 -27.35
C LEU A 871 -0.01 3.50 -27.48
N HIS A 872 -1.20 2.91 -27.31
CA HIS A 872 -2.46 3.67 -27.31
C HIS A 872 -2.42 4.81 -26.29
N TRP A 873 -2.02 4.50 -25.06
CA TRP A 873 -1.95 5.49 -23.99
C TRP A 873 -0.94 6.62 -24.30
N LYS A 874 0.28 6.29 -24.75
CA LYS A 874 1.30 7.31 -25.08
C LYS A 874 0.83 8.27 -26.18
N LEU A 875 0.04 7.78 -27.13
CA LEU A 875 -0.58 8.60 -28.18
C LEU A 875 -1.66 9.53 -27.58
N VAL A 876 -2.49 9.05 -26.66
CA VAL A 876 -3.48 9.89 -25.93
C VAL A 876 -2.77 10.99 -25.13
N GLU A 877 -1.74 10.64 -24.35
CA GLU A 877 -0.97 11.60 -23.54
C GLU A 877 -0.37 12.71 -24.40
N SER A 878 0.26 12.34 -25.52
CA SER A 878 0.89 13.31 -26.43
C SER A 878 -0.16 14.23 -27.07
N CYS A 879 -1.30 13.68 -27.47
CA CYS A 879 -2.39 14.46 -28.06
C CYS A 879 -3.00 15.45 -27.05
N GLN A 880 -3.17 15.05 -25.79
CA GLN A 880 -3.66 15.92 -24.71
C GLN A 880 -2.69 17.07 -24.43
N LYS A 881 -1.38 16.79 -24.39
CA LYS A 881 -0.33 17.82 -24.21
C LYS A 881 -0.37 18.86 -25.34
N ARG A 882 -0.41 18.41 -26.61
CA ARG A 882 -0.50 19.31 -27.77
C ARG A 882 -1.80 20.12 -27.81
N THR A 883 -2.91 19.49 -27.46
CA THR A 883 -4.22 20.14 -27.37
C THR A 883 -4.25 21.27 -26.35
N THR A 884 -3.64 21.04 -25.18
CA THR A 884 -3.67 22.00 -24.08
C THR A 884 -2.70 23.17 -24.34
N LEU A 885 -1.54 22.90 -24.93
CA LEU A 885 -0.57 23.93 -25.33
C LEU A 885 -1.15 24.87 -26.40
N ALA A 886 -1.90 24.33 -27.38
CA ALA A 886 -2.54 25.13 -28.42
C ALA A 886 -3.71 26.01 -27.95
N LEU A 887 -4.24 25.78 -26.73
CA LEU A 887 -5.27 26.64 -26.11
C LEU A 887 -4.67 27.75 -25.24
N ALA A 888 -3.37 27.67 -24.93
CA ALA A 888 -2.65 28.60 -24.05
C ALA A 888 -1.83 29.66 -24.81
N GLY A 889 -1.68 29.52 -26.13
CA GLY A 889 -1.08 30.51 -27.04
C GLY A 889 -2.15 31.19 -27.87
#